data_AF-A0A958DAF7-F1
#
_entry.id   AF-A0A958DAF7-F1
#
_cell.length_a   1.000
_cell.length_b   1.000
_cell.length_c   1.000
_cell.angle_alpha   90.00
_cell.angle_beta   90.00
_cell.angle_gamma   90.00
#
_symmetry.space_group_name_H-M   'P 1'
#
loop_
_entity.id
_entity.type
_entity.pdbx_description
1 polymer ?
#
loop_
_entity_poly.entity_id
_entity_poly.type
_entity_poly.pdbx_seq_one_letter_code
_entity_poly.pdbx_strand_id
1 'polypeptide(L)'
;MSSSTRSSIASHLAGPAPAAVALIVAFILAVRGTSLLYPPDYSVTGWLWALGATVLAAFAFASLQRRAGEHLLPARPAPFVPLRRMAIGFGLMLAGLALAVVTVVSLSLYDNHQTMRWLWIGGLTLMVFGAAVVGALGPANGRQKRGRKGNEGGEGQEGTEQSPAAAAGADSAGLRDRRLLWLELGGVALLMLLAIFLRIYRLNQMPPGIFVDETNAALDALRIMEGRPDSLFGTGWFETPTMYAFYLVALFKFLGTTFVALKAASLIPAILTVAAMYPLARLLFGIPTAFAATFILAVSRWHITMSRWGWNEVAPLLFMILALYFLLRAVRDKRASDYALGGLFLGLGHYTYLASRLTLVLVLLYLLYRLVFERGFLRRQWRGLVIFFVLYLAVISPLLVTYVRNPFTFSNRSSQVSILNDMQAAYLAQQTPAPKIVGQVMRALGQPKEISLLPLQESIVRHLEMFHAAGDRNPRHNLPGAPMVDPVTGSLLILALGFALFQVFRPNQAPDGSGDVVTGVSGGHRYALLLLWLLVPLLGGILTRLDEAPQAYRTLAAVGGVALLAGDASVRSVRVFNSLLRREAGDVRWVQWIPAGAMALLLLWGASLNYRLYFDVQAKDGRVWQAFSPIETTVASEVAARMDDHSLYLSPRLYHFSPLKFLTYRSPAEGGGGLDHPAYQLADPVSDLPISDPFAQDALFLLDTYYQDVPELFTNYYPSAAFELVEGPGGNPLYLSVTVPGEEIAALQGLLGVYTQQTGAQGVVETYAGGSRFVWPTSLAAADAGGDATAQWVGSLLIPASGLYDFAVDGPGELTLDGQPWSGQQFLGKGLHAFEVQQTEPGTDAVIVVSWLAPGQTENDLIPPNYFFTVQPPTHGLTGQYFEGELWEGEPAFTRVDPMLLFAWPEQEPWPAPFSVRWTGTLTAPSSGIYRFQINADDGVRMWLDGELVGESMQPDNVNMIDTEVVLDAGPHDVRIDYFQRGGGKALEFWWQPPGEQLQPVPLEVLSP
;
A
#
# COMPACT_ATOMS: atom_id res chain seq x y z
N MET A 1 67.69 -24.20 37.06
CA MET A 1 66.69 -24.81 36.15
C MET A 1 65.35 -24.10 36.35
N SER A 2 65.13 -22.95 35.71
CA SER A 2 63.86 -22.23 35.74
C SER A 2 63.88 -21.08 34.72
N SER A 3 63.15 -21.23 33.61
CA SER A 3 62.57 -20.12 32.80
C SER A 3 61.97 -20.62 31.49
N SER A 4 62.36 -21.79 30.97
CA SER A 4 61.94 -22.24 29.63
C SER A 4 60.55 -22.88 29.56
N THR A 5 59.98 -23.35 30.67
CA THR A 5 58.71 -24.13 30.63
C THR A 5 57.44 -23.29 30.77
N ARG A 6 57.48 -22.07 31.32
CA ARG A 6 56.30 -21.17 31.39
C ARG A 6 56.05 -20.36 30.11
N SER A 7 57.05 -20.23 29.25
CA SER A 7 56.94 -19.57 27.94
C SER A 7 56.16 -20.42 26.92
N SER A 8 56.33 -21.75 26.94
CA SER A 8 55.76 -22.68 25.96
C SER A 8 54.23 -22.79 26.02
N ILE A 9 53.64 -22.83 27.23
CA ILE A 9 52.19 -22.98 27.40
C ILE A 9 51.44 -21.68 27.08
N ALA A 10 52.00 -20.52 27.43
CA ALA A 10 51.43 -19.22 27.06
C ALA A 10 51.56 -18.94 25.55
N SER A 11 52.61 -19.45 24.88
CA SER A 11 52.75 -19.36 23.42
C SER A 11 51.84 -20.33 22.65
N HIS A 12 51.50 -21.50 23.22
CA HIS A 12 50.56 -22.45 22.60
C HIS A 12 49.09 -22.03 22.75
N LEU A 13 48.72 -21.37 23.85
CA LEU A 13 47.39 -20.76 24.03
C LEU A 13 47.23 -19.42 23.31
N ALA A 14 48.33 -18.79 22.85
CA ALA A 14 48.34 -17.57 22.03
C ALA A 14 48.64 -17.84 20.54
N GLY A 15 48.39 -19.08 20.08
CA GLY A 15 48.45 -19.48 18.68
C GLY A 15 47.20 -19.06 17.88
N PRO A 16 47.23 -19.11 16.54
CA PRO A 16 46.06 -18.81 15.72
C PRO A 16 44.96 -19.87 15.78
N ALA A 17 45.29 -21.10 16.23
CA ALA A 17 44.34 -22.18 16.43
C ALA A 17 43.25 -21.85 17.49
N PRO A 18 43.57 -21.33 18.70
CA PRO A 18 42.52 -20.93 19.65
C PRO A 18 41.64 -19.77 19.17
N ALA A 19 42.15 -18.83 18.35
CA ALA A 19 41.34 -17.76 17.74
C ALA A 19 40.43 -18.27 16.60
N ALA A 20 40.92 -19.21 15.80
CA ALA A 20 40.13 -19.94 14.80
C ALA A 20 39.02 -20.77 15.42
N VAL A 21 39.36 -21.53 16.46
CA VAL A 21 38.42 -22.32 17.26
C VAL A 21 37.41 -21.38 17.92
N ALA A 22 37.81 -20.23 18.45
CA ALA A 22 36.89 -19.23 18.97
C ALA A 22 35.94 -18.65 17.91
N LEU A 23 36.38 -18.50 16.65
CA LEU A 23 35.52 -18.09 15.53
C LEU A 23 34.57 -19.20 15.06
N ILE A 24 35.04 -20.44 14.99
CA ILE A 24 34.20 -21.62 14.69
C ILE A 24 33.17 -21.82 15.79
N VAL A 25 33.59 -21.74 17.05
CA VAL A 25 32.72 -21.80 18.21
C VAL A 25 31.75 -20.62 18.15
N ALA A 26 32.18 -19.38 17.98
CA ALA A 26 31.29 -18.23 17.83
C ALA A 26 30.25 -18.41 16.70
N PHE A 27 30.66 -18.96 15.55
CA PHE A 27 29.75 -19.27 14.46
C PHE A 27 28.75 -20.40 14.82
N ILE A 28 29.22 -21.49 15.44
CA ILE A 28 28.35 -22.58 15.92
C ILE A 28 27.40 -22.09 17.02
N LEU A 29 27.86 -21.22 17.92
CA LEU A 29 27.04 -20.62 18.97
C LEU A 29 26.02 -19.64 18.40
N ALA A 30 26.38 -18.88 17.35
CA ALA A 30 25.46 -18.03 16.61
C ALA A 30 24.39 -18.88 15.90
N VAL A 31 24.78 -19.90 15.14
CA VAL A 31 23.87 -20.81 14.43
C VAL A 31 22.96 -21.57 15.40
N ARG A 32 23.53 -22.12 16.49
CA ARG A 32 22.77 -22.88 17.51
C ARG A 32 21.87 -21.96 18.35
N GLY A 33 22.34 -20.76 18.67
CA GLY A 33 21.53 -19.72 19.30
C GLY A 33 20.33 -19.35 18.44
N THR A 34 20.53 -19.13 17.13
CA THR A 34 19.44 -18.86 16.18
C THR A 34 18.50 -20.04 15.99
N SER A 35 18.98 -21.28 16.01
CA SER A 35 18.12 -22.47 15.89
C SER A 35 17.30 -22.76 17.15
N LEU A 36 17.78 -22.34 18.32
CA LEU A 36 17.08 -22.49 19.60
C LEU A 36 16.04 -21.37 19.83
N LEU A 37 15.93 -20.41 18.90
CA LEU A 37 14.89 -19.38 18.87
C LEU A 37 13.69 -19.79 17.99
N TYR A 38 13.63 -21.07 17.58
CA TYR A 38 12.54 -21.71 16.84
C TYR A 38 12.20 -23.02 17.59
N PRO A 39 11.02 -23.27 18.22
CA PRO A 39 9.71 -22.59 18.23
C PRO A 39 9.38 -21.93 19.63
N PRO A 40 8.12 -21.58 20.01
CA PRO A 40 7.76 -20.30 20.66
C PRO A 40 8.13 -20.14 22.16
N ASP A 41 8.93 -21.03 22.75
CA ASP A 41 9.30 -20.93 24.16
C ASP A 41 10.65 -20.20 24.31
N TYR A 42 10.52 -18.88 24.53
CA TYR A 42 11.61 -17.95 24.81
C TYR A 42 12.59 -18.49 25.85
N SER A 43 13.76 -18.98 25.41
CA SER A 43 14.80 -19.42 26.33
C SER A 43 15.89 -18.35 26.46
N VAL A 44 16.10 -17.84 27.69
CA VAL A 44 17.25 -16.98 28.08
C VAL A 44 18.58 -17.57 27.59
N THR A 45 18.63 -18.89 27.45
CA THR A 45 19.72 -19.66 26.83
C THR A 45 20.08 -19.18 25.43
N GLY A 46 19.11 -18.96 24.53
CA GLY A 46 19.36 -18.51 23.15
C GLY A 46 20.10 -17.17 23.08
N TRP A 47 19.72 -16.23 23.96
CA TRP A 47 20.37 -14.93 24.10
C TRP A 47 21.80 -15.02 24.65
N LEU A 48 22.03 -15.87 25.65
CA LEU A 48 23.37 -16.12 26.19
C LEU A 48 24.31 -16.72 25.14
N TRP A 49 23.79 -17.58 24.24
CA TRP A 49 24.56 -18.11 23.12
C TRP A 49 24.91 -17.04 22.08
N ALA A 50 23.98 -16.14 21.72
CA ALA A 50 24.23 -15.05 20.77
C ALA A 50 25.20 -13.99 21.34
N LEU A 51 25.06 -13.63 22.61
CA LEU A 51 25.98 -12.73 23.31
C LEU A 51 27.38 -13.36 23.43
N GLY A 52 27.46 -14.64 23.82
CA GLY A 52 28.69 -15.41 23.87
C GLY A 52 29.40 -15.47 22.51
N ALA A 53 28.65 -15.70 21.43
CA ALA A 53 29.15 -15.67 20.05
C ALA A 53 29.74 -14.30 19.68
N THR A 54 29.05 -13.21 20.02
CA THR A 54 29.49 -11.83 19.73
C THR A 54 30.81 -11.49 20.44
N VAL A 55 30.91 -11.83 21.73
CA VAL A 55 32.11 -11.58 22.54
C VAL A 55 33.29 -12.43 22.08
N LEU A 56 33.06 -13.72 21.80
CA LEU A 56 34.09 -14.63 21.28
C LEU A 56 34.61 -14.19 19.91
N ALA A 57 33.71 -13.76 19.00
CA ALA A 57 34.10 -13.22 17.71
C ALA A 57 34.95 -11.96 17.86
N ALA A 58 34.56 -11.02 18.74
CA ALA A 58 35.31 -9.80 19.00
C ALA A 58 36.74 -10.08 19.51
N PHE A 59 36.89 -11.00 20.46
CA PHE A 59 38.21 -11.42 20.97
C PHE A 59 39.06 -12.14 19.92
N ALA A 60 38.47 -13.06 19.17
CA ALA A 60 39.15 -13.81 18.12
C ALA A 60 39.68 -12.88 17.02
N PHE A 61 38.86 -11.95 16.53
CA PHE A 61 39.27 -10.97 15.54
C PHE A 61 40.37 -10.03 16.07
N ALA A 62 40.24 -9.53 17.31
CA ALA A 62 41.25 -8.66 17.92
C ALA A 62 42.63 -9.34 18.09
N SER A 63 42.65 -10.66 18.26
CA SER A 63 43.89 -11.45 18.38
C SER A 63 44.57 -11.72 17.02
N LEU A 64 43.77 -11.93 15.96
CA LEU A 64 44.26 -12.24 14.61
C LEU A 64 44.76 -10.99 13.85
N GLN A 65 44.16 -9.83 14.13
CA GLN A 65 44.51 -8.55 13.49
C GLN A 65 45.91 -8.03 13.86
N ARG A 66 46.48 -8.42 15.01
CA ARG A 66 47.77 -7.90 15.50
C ARG A 66 49.00 -8.39 14.72
N ARG A 67 48.87 -9.33 13.78
CA ARG A 67 50.03 -10.06 13.20
C ARG A 67 50.09 -10.12 11.67
N ALA A 68 49.18 -9.47 10.94
CA ALA A 68 49.27 -9.33 9.49
C ALA A 68 49.64 -7.88 9.17
N GLY A 69 50.90 -7.64 8.86
CA GLY A 69 51.35 -6.34 8.39
C GLY A 69 52.70 -6.49 7.73
N GLU A 70 52.76 -6.27 6.42
CA GLU A 70 53.87 -5.55 5.78
C GLU A 70 53.61 -5.25 4.29
N HIS A 71 54.02 -4.03 3.92
CA HIS A 71 54.44 -3.50 2.61
C HIS A 71 53.52 -2.64 1.72
N LEU A 72 53.94 -1.35 1.62
CA LEU A 72 54.12 -0.44 0.46
C LEU A 72 53.46 0.97 0.53
N LEU A 73 54.20 1.91 -0.09
CA LEU A 73 54.40 3.35 0.18
C LEU A 73 53.41 4.32 -0.54
N PRO A 74 53.42 5.64 -0.27
CA PRO A 74 52.31 6.57 -0.54
C PRO A 74 52.39 7.30 -1.91
N ALA A 75 51.25 7.82 -2.38
CA ALA A 75 51.16 8.72 -3.55
C ALA A 75 50.79 10.17 -3.15
N ARG A 76 51.47 11.13 -3.78
CA ARG A 76 51.51 12.59 -3.50
C ARG A 76 50.25 13.37 -3.96
N PRO A 77 50.02 14.60 -3.45
CA PRO A 77 48.97 15.50 -3.91
C PRO A 77 49.44 16.39 -5.08
N ALA A 78 48.54 16.82 -5.97
CA ALA A 78 48.76 17.94 -6.91
C ALA A 78 47.40 18.47 -7.48
N PRO A 79 47.33 19.60 -8.21
CA PRO A 79 47.17 20.96 -7.67
C PRO A 79 45.96 21.75 -8.25
N PHE A 80 45.91 23.06 -7.97
CA PHE A 80 44.86 24.06 -8.25
C PHE A 80 44.24 24.09 -9.67
N VAL A 81 42.94 24.45 -9.73
CA VAL A 81 42.10 24.58 -10.93
C VAL A 81 42.00 26.06 -11.40
N PRO A 82 41.88 26.38 -12.71
CA PRO A 82 41.95 27.77 -13.23
C PRO A 82 40.68 28.61 -13.00
N LEU A 83 40.86 29.88 -12.64
CA LEU A 83 39.82 30.84 -12.19
C LEU A 83 38.68 31.11 -13.20
N ARG A 84 38.96 31.15 -14.51
CA ARG A 84 38.02 31.63 -15.55
C ARG A 84 36.86 30.67 -15.85
N ARG A 85 37.05 29.36 -15.65
CA ARG A 85 36.02 28.32 -15.92
C ARG A 85 35.20 27.97 -14.68
N MET A 86 35.76 28.18 -13.48
CA MET A 86 35.00 28.24 -12.23
C MET A 86 33.90 29.30 -12.31
N ALA A 87 34.18 30.47 -12.86
CA ALA A 87 33.18 31.54 -13.02
C ALA A 87 31.99 31.12 -13.90
N ILE A 88 32.22 30.34 -14.97
CA ILE A 88 31.15 29.85 -15.86
C ILE A 88 30.33 28.76 -15.16
N GLY A 89 30.99 27.78 -14.54
CA GLY A 89 30.31 26.71 -13.80
C GLY A 89 29.53 27.23 -12.59
N PHE A 90 30.12 28.12 -11.78
CA PHE A 90 29.42 28.81 -10.70
C PHE A 90 28.33 29.75 -11.22
N GLY A 91 28.52 30.41 -12.36
CA GLY A 91 27.50 31.24 -12.99
C GLY A 91 26.27 30.44 -13.42
N LEU A 92 26.46 29.24 -13.99
CA LEU A 92 25.38 28.32 -14.32
C LEU A 92 24.68 27.79 -13.07
N MET A 93 25.43 27.48 -12.00
CA MET A 93 24.86 27.07 -10.71
C MET A 93 24.08 28.21 -10.04
N LEU A 94 24.55 29.46 -10.13
CA LEU A 94 23.85 30.64 -9.60
C LEU A 94 22.61 30.98 -10.44
N ALA A 95 22.65 30.84 -11.76
CA ALA A 95 21.50 31.00 -12.63
C ALA A 95 20.44 29.93 -12.35
N GLY A 96 20.84 28.67 -12.19
CA GLY A 96 19.95 27.60 -11.76
C GLY A 96 19.38 27.81 -10.35
N LEU A 97 20.18 28.38 -9.43
CA LEU A 97 19.73 28.76 -8.09
C LEU A 97 18.72 29.89 -8.14
N ALA A 98 18.95 30.91 -8.97
CA ALA A 98 18.02 32.00 -9.18
C ALA A 98 16.70 31.47 -9.78
N LEU A 99 16.75 30.53 -10.73
CA LEU A 99 15.54 29.91 -11.29
C LEU A 99 14.78 29.07 -10.24
N ALA A 100 15.50 28.34 -9.37
CA ALA A 100 14.90 27.63 -8.24
C ALA A 100 14.26 28.59 -7.23
N VAL A 101 14.92 29.72 -6.91
CA VAL A 101 14.38 30.77 -6.04
C VAL A 101 13.17 31.44 -6.66
N VAL A 102 13.20 31.77 -7.95
CA VAL A 102 12.03 32.31 -8.68
C VAL A 102 10.89 31.30 -8.67
N THR A 103 11.18 30.01 -8.82
CA THR A 103 10.16 28.97 -8.73
C THR A 103 9.55 28.89 -7.33
N VAL A 104 10.37 28.96 -6.29
CA VAL A 104 9.94 28.98 -4.87
C VAL A 104 9.08 30.21 -4.56
N VAL A 105 9.52 31.40 -4.97
CA VAL A 105 8.79 32.67 -4.79
C VAL A 105 7.49 32.68 -5.60
N SER A 106 7.51 32.13 -6.80
CA SER A 106 6.31 32.10 -7.65
C SER A 106 5.30 31.06 -7.15
N LEU A 107 5.74 29.88 -6.70
CA LEU A 107 4.89 28.94 -5.95
C LEU A 107 4.35 29.59 -4.68
N SER A 108 5.12 30.49 -4.05
CA SER A 108 4.69 31.23 -2.87
C SER A 108 3.67 32.34 -3.16
N LEU A 109 3.44 32.71 -4.44
CA LEU A 109 2.60 33.84 -4.83
C LEU A 109 1.46 33.48 -5.82
N TYR A 110 1.56 32.37 -6.56
CA TYR A 110 0.64 32.01 -7.64
C TYR A 110 0.37 30.49 -7.72
N ASP A 111 -0.85 30.08 -8.11
CA ASP A 111 -1.29 28.68 -8.26
C ASP A 111 -1.02 28.06 -9.66
N ASN A 112 -0.10 28.65 -10.45
CA ASN A 112 0.23 28.12 -11.77
C ASN A 112 1.29 27.00 -11.69
N HIS A 113 0.87 25.75 -11.50
CA HIS A 113 1.77 24.62 -11.33
C HIS A 113 2.49 24.15 -12.60
N GLN A 114 1.97 24.42 -13.81
CA GLN A 114 2.53 23.94 -15.08
C GLN A 114 3.82 24.68 -15.47
N THR A 115 3.79 26.02 -15.48
CA THR A 115 4.98 26.83 -15.81
C THR A 115 6.10 26.64 -14.78
N MET A 116 5.74 26.44 -13.50
CA MET A 116 6.69 26.26 -12.40
C MET A 116 7.45 24.93 -12.47
N ARG A 117 6.83 23.87 -13.00
CA ARG A 117 7.51 22.58 -13.24
C ARG A 117 8.68 22.73 -14.21
N TRP A 118 8.48 23.44 -15.33
CA TRP A 118 9.51 23.64 -16.35
C TRP A 118 10.65 24.55 -15.88
N LEU A 119 10.33 25.58 -15.09
CA LEU A 119 11.34 26.44 -14.45
C LEU A 119 12.16 25.65 -13.42
N TRP A 120 11.54 24.80 -12.62
CA TRP A 120 12.26 23.96 -11.66
C TRP A 120 13.18 22.96 -12.36
N ILE A 121 12.67 22.22 -13.36
CA ILE A 121 13.47 21.27 -14.16
C ILE A 121 14.64 21.98 -14.83
N GLY A 122 14.40 23.12 -15.49
CA GLY A 122 15.44 23.92 -16.14
C GLY A 122 16.52 24.41 -15.16
N GLY A 123 16.13 24.85 -13.97
CA GLY A 123 17.06 25.30 -12.93
C GLY A 123 17.94 24.18 -12.41
N LEU A 124 17.36 23.00 -12.21
CA LEU A 124 18.04 21.80 -11.74
C LEU A 124 18.99 21.23 -12.81
N THR A 125 18.58 21.24 -14.08
CA THR A 125 19.45 20.93 -15.23
C THR A 125 20.65 21.88 -15.30
N LEU A 126 20.44 23.19 -15.13
CA LEU A 126 21.52 24.19 -15.11
C LEU A 126 22.49 23.98 -13.95
N MET A 127 21.99 23.62 -12.76
CA MET A 127 22.84 23.32 -11.60
C MET A 127 23.66 22.05 -11.81
N VAL A 128 23.05 20.96 -12.30
CA VAL A 128 23.76 19.70 -12.59
C VAL A 128 24.79 19.89 -13.70
N PHE A 129 24.43 20.62 -14.77
CA PHE A 129 25.34 20.93 -15.87
C PHE A 129 26.47 21.86 -15.40
N GLY A 130 26.17 22.88 -14.61
CA GLY A 130 27.17 23.75 -13.97
C GLY A 130 28.15 22.96 -13.09
N ALA A 131 27.65 22.03 -12.27
CA ALA A 131 28.47 21.14 -11.46
C ALA A 131 29.30 20.15 -12.30
N ALA A 132 28.77 19.68 -13.43
CA ALA A 132 29.50 18.85 -14.40
C ALA A 132 30.61 19.64 -15.11
N VAL A 133 30.38 20.91 -15.46
CA VAL A 133 31.40 21.83 -16.01
C VAL A 133 32.52 22.10 -15.00
N VAL A 134 32.19 22.17 -13.71
CA VAL A 134 33.19 22.24 -12.61
C VAL A 134 33.90 20.88 -12.41
N GLY A 135 33.18 19.76 -12.59
CA GLY A 135 33.66 18.39 -12.37
C GLY A 135 34.49 17.77 -13.49
N ALA A 136 34.34 18.19 -14.74
CA ALA A 136 35.08 17.71 -15.92
C ALA A 136 36.58 18.13 -15.93
N LEU A 137 37.12 18.58 -14.79
CA LEU A 137 38.49 19.06 -14.60
C LEU A 137 39.31 18.21 -13.60
N GLY A 138 39.00 16.91 -13.48
CA GLY A 138 39.99 15.92 -13.01
C GLY A 138 41.16 15.82 -13.99
N PRO A 139 42.37 15.37 -13.57
CA PRO A 139 43.60 15.61 -14.30
C PRO A 139 43.49 15.12 -15.75
N ALA A 140 43.75 16.03 -16.69
CA ALA A 140 44.07 15.64 -18.05
C ALA A 140 45.28 14.71 -17.97
N ASN A 141 45.12 13.47 -18.40
CA ASN A 141 46.23 12.56 -18.64
C ASN A 141 47.34 13.35 -19.35
N GLY A 142 48.51 13.44 -18.72
CA GLY A 142 49.69 13.97 -19.35
C GLY A 142 50.00 13.14 -20.59
N ARG A 143 49.61 13.62 -21.77
CA ARG A 143 50.38 13.34 -22.98
C ARG A 143 51.80 13.75 -22.63
N GLN A 144 52.69 12.77 -22.48
CA GLN A 144 54.13 12.97 -22.39
C GLN A 144 54.55 13.93 -23.50
N LYS A 145 54.76 15.20 -23.16
CA LYS A 145 55.65 16.06 -23.92
C LYS A 145 57.04 15.50 -23.69
N ARG A 146 57.54 14.73 -24.67
CA ARG A 146 58.97 14.47 -24.86
C ARG A 146 59.69 15.80 -24.68
N GLY A 147 60.44 15.92 -23.59
CA GLY A 147 61.22 17.10 -23.27
C GLY A 147 62.27 17.30 -24.34
N ARG A 148 62.11 18.35 -25.14
CA ARG A 148 63.19 18.94 -25.93
C ARG A 148 63.91 19.94 -25.04
N LYS A 149 65.06 19.55 -24.50
CA LYS A 149 66.14 20.46 -24.11
C LYS A 149 67.44 19.85 -24.61
N GLY A 150 68.11 20.57 -25.51
CA GLY A 150 69.40 20.18 -26.03
C GLY A 150 70.50 20.36 -24.98
N ASN A 151 71.55 19.57 -25.14
CA ASN A 151 72.90 20.10 -25.17
C ASN A 151 73.79 19.18 -26.03
N GLU A 152 74.81 19.81 -26.58
CA GLU A 152 75.70 19.41 -27.67
C GLU A 152 76.70 18.29 -27.31
N GLY A 153 77.18 17.61 -28.36
CA GLY A 153 78.55 17.07 -28.45
C GLY A 153 78.77 15.63 -27.98
N GLY A 154 79.21 14.77 -28.91
CA GLY A 154 79.97 13.56 -28.61
C GLY A 154 79.46 12.28 -29.27
N GLU A 155 80.20 11.81 -30.26
CA GLU A 155 80.10 10.48 -30.87
C GLU A 155 80.20 9.35 -29.82
N GLY A 156 79.53 8.22 -30.08
CA GLY A 156 79.76 6.99 -29.33
C GLY A 156 78.61 5.99 -29.44
N GLN A 157 78.94 4.80 -29.94
CA GLN A 157 78.08 3.63 -30.13
C GLN A 157 77.31 3.22 -28.86
N GLU A 158 76.09 2.71 -29.01
CA GLU A 158 75.74 1.29 -28.78
C GLU A 158 74.21 1.11 -28.76
N GLY A 159 73.75 0.10 -29.49
CA GLY A 159 72.36 -0.30 -29.50
C GLY A 159 71.96 -0.98 -28.19
N THR A 160 70.70 -0.80 -27.79
CA THR A 160 69.97 -1.80 -27.02
C THR A 160 68.57 -1.90 -27.60
N GLU A 161 68.34 -2.99 -28.31
CA GLU A 161 67.02 -3.46 -28.72
C GLU A 161 66.09 -3.52 -27.50
N GLN A 162 64.92 -2.88 -27.59
CA GLN A 162 63.83 -3.17 -26.66
C GLN A 162 63.37 -4.60 -26.91
N SER A 163 63.61 -5.48 -25.93
CA SER A 163 63.26 -6.89 -25.98
C SER A 163 61.76 -7.10 -26.30
N PRO A 164 61.41 -7.98 -27.28
CA PRO A 164 60.03 -8.36 -27.60
C PRO A 164 59.22 -8.88 -26.40
N ALA A 165 59.90 -9.38 -25.35
CA ALA A 165 59.27 -9.89 -24.14
C ALA A 165 58.58 -8.80 -23.29
N ALA A 166 59.07 -7.55 -23.32
CA ALA A 166 58.47 -6.45 -22.57
C ALA A 166 57.16 -5.94 -23.22
N ALA A 167 57.08 -5.97 -24.55
CA ALA A 167 55.85 -5.63 -25.29
C ALA A 167 54.79 -6.75 -25.16
N ALA A 168 55.18 -8.02 -25.23
CA ALA A 168 54.27 -9.16 -25.01
C ALA A 168 53.76 -9.24 -23.55
N GLY A 169 54.58 -8.83 -22.57
CA GLY A 169 54.19 -8.72 -21.16
C GLY A 169 53.14 -7.63 -20.89
N ALA A 170 53.20 -6.52 -21.62
CA ALA A 170 52.22 -5.43 -21.51
C ALA A 170 50.86 -5.80 -22.14
N ASP A 171 50.86 -6.46 -23.30
CA ASP A 171 49.63 -6.93 -23.96
C ASP A 171 48.94 -8.05 -23.17
N SER A 172 49.70 -8.96 -22.56
CA SER A 172 49.15 -10.03 -21.72
C SER A 172 48.56 -9.51 -20.39
N ALA A 173 49.14 -8.47 -19.80
CA ALA A 173 48.58 -7.78 -18.64
C ALA A 173 47.27 -7.04 -19.00
N GLY A 174 47.24 -6.32 -20.12
CA GLY A 174 46.02 -5.65 -20.61
C GLY A 174 44.89 -6.62 -20.98
N LEU A 175 45.22 -7.79 -21.53
CA LEU A 175 44.27 -8.87 -21.79
C LEU A 175 43.72 -9.49 -20.50
N ARG A 176 44.56 -9.65 -19.47
CA ARG A 176 44.15 -10.17 -18.15
C ARG A 176 43.20 -9.20 -17.43
N ASP A 177 43.47 -7.91 -17.48
CA ASP A 177 42.59 -6.88 -16.89
C ASP A 177 41.24 -6.80 -17.61
N ARG A 178 41.24 -6.91 -18.94
CA ARG A 178 40.00 -7.00 -19.73
C ARG A 178 39.19 -8.25 -19.37
N ARG A 179 39.82 -9.42 -19.23
CA ARG A 179 39.14 -10.65 -18.82
C ARG A 179 38.51 -10.53 -17.43
N LEU A 180 39.23 -9.95 -16.46
CA LEU A 180 38.70 -9.73 -15.12
C LEU A 180 37.52 -8.76 -15.10
N LEU A 181 37.56 -7.70 -15.92
CA LEU A 181 36.43 -6.79 -16.10
C LEU A 181 35.20 -7.50 -16.67
N TRP A 182 35.35 -8.31 -17.72
CA TRP A 182 34.25 -9.07 -18.30
C TRP A 182 33.66 -10.11 -17.33
N LEU A 183 34.50 -10.74 -16.51
CA LEU A 183 34.03 -11.64 -15.44
C LEU A 183 33.25 -10.89 -14.36
N GLU A 184 33.72 -9.71 -13.96
CA GLU A 184 33.00 -8.86 -13.00
C GLU A 184 31.63 -8.45 -13.57
N LEU A 185 31.60 -7.95 -14.81
CA LEU A 185 30.36 -7.56 -15.50
C LEU A 185 29.40 -8.74 -15.68
N GLY A 186 29.91 -9.91 -16.06
CA GLY A 186 29.12 -11.14 -16.18
C GLY A 186 28.53 -11.59 -14.85
N GLY A 187 29.30 -11.49 -13.75
CA GLY A 187 28.81 -11.77 -12.40
C GLY A 187 27.72 -10.79 -11.96
N VAL A 188 27.90 -9.49 -12.22
CA VAL A 188 26.89 -8.47 -11.91
C VAL A 188 25.62 -8.72 -12.74
N ALA A 189 25.75 -9.05 -14.02
CA ALA A 189 24.62 -9.39 -14.86
C ALA A 189 23.84 -10.60 -14.30
N LEU A 190 24.53 -11.66 -13.87
CA LEU A 190 23.88 -12.82 -13.25
C LEU A 190 23.15 -12.46 -11.95
N LEU A 191 23.76 -11.63 -11.10
CA LEU A 191 23.10 -11.12 -9.89
C LEU A 191 21.85 -10.31 -10.21
N MET A 192 21.90 -9.46 -11.24
CA MET A 192 20.75 -8.68 -11.67
C MET A 192 19.65 -9.56 -12.26
N LEU A 193 19.99 -10.58 -13.06
CA LEU A 193 19.03 -11.55 -13.56
C LEU A 193 18.33 -12.30 -12.41
N LEU A 194 19.09 -12.72 -11.39
CA LEU A 194 18.53 -13.33 -10.18
C LEU A 194 17.59 -12.35 -9.43
N ALA A 195 18.03 -11.10 -9.23
CA ALA A 195 17.26 -10.09 -8.54
C ALA A 195 15.94 -9.76 -9.26
N ILE A 196 15.98 -9.66 -10.59
CA ILE A 196 14.83 -9.44 -11.45
C ILE A 196 13.89 -10.65 -11.37
N PHE A 197 14.42 -11.86 -11.57
CA PHE A 197 13.63 -13.10 -11.50
C PHE A 197 12.83 -13.20 -10.21
N LEU A 198 13.47 -13.02 -9.04
CA LEU A 198 12.80 -13.11 -7.74
C LEU A 198 11.74 -12.02 -7.52
N ARG A 199 11.76 -10.92 -8.27
CA ARG A 199 10.78 -9.83 -8.12
C ARG A 199 9.64 -9.89 -9.14
N ILE A 200 9.83 -10.57 -10.27
CA ILE A 200 8.78 -10.73 -11.30
C ILE A 200 8.12 -12.12 -11.30
N TYR A 201 8.80 -13.14 -10.77
CA TYR A 201 8.27 -14.51 -10.76
C TYR A 201 6.93 -14.56 -10.03
N ARG A 202 5.87 -15.03 -10.72
CA ARG A 202 4.48 -15.09 -10.22
C ARG A 202 3.93 -13.75 -9.72
N LEU A 203 4.34 -12.62 -10.30
CA LEU A 203 3.91 -11.28 -9.86
C LEU A 203 2.39 -11.09 -9.90
N ASN A 204 1.72 -11.70 -10.87
CA ASN A 204 0.26 -11.70 -11.04
C ASN A 204 -0.49 -12.63 -10.07
N GLN A 205 0.21 -13.37 -9.21
CA GLN A 205 -0.41 -14.31 -8.26
C GLN A 205 -0.02 -14.00 -6.81
N MET A 206 1.07 -13.23 -6.60
CA MET A 206 1.67 -13.00 -5.29
C MET A 206 2.23 -11.57 -5.20
N PRO A 207 1.65 -10.68 -4.37
CA PRO A 207 0.57 -10.95 -3.41
C PRO A 207 -0.78 -11.33 -4.05
N PRO A 208 -1.69 -12.00 -3.31
CA PRO A 208 -2.92 -12.57 -3.86
C PRO A 208 -3.99 -11.54 -4.23
N GLY A 209 -3.77 -10.26 -3.92
CA GLY A 209 -4.66 -9.17 -4.30
C GLY A 209 -3.97 -7.82 -4.20
N ILE A 210 -4.77 -6.75 -4.29
CA ILE A 210 -4.29 -5.37 -4.21
C ILE A 210 -4.78 -4.76 -2.91
N PHE A 211 -3.84 -4.28 -2.09
CA PHE A 211 -4.22 -3.61 -0.85
C PHE A 211 -4.84 -2.22 -1.13
N VAL A 212 -5.77 -1.80 -0.27
CA VAL A 212 -6.53 -0.54 -0.43
C VAL A 212 -5.64 0.69 -0.59
N ASP A 213 -4.54 0.79 0.16
CA ASP A 213 -3.61 1.93 0.06
C ASP A 213 -3.07 2.06 -1.36
N GLU A 214 -2.62 0.95 -1.96
CA GLU A 214 -2.05 0.94 -3.32
C GLU A 214 -3.02 1.51 -4.35
N THR A 215 -4.28 1.06 -4.25
CA THR A 215 -5.32 1.49 -5.17
C THR A 215 -5.73 2.92 -4.90
N ASN A 216 -5.70 3.41 -3.66
CA ASN A 216 -5.96 4.82 -3.40
C ASN A 216 -4.98 5.76 -4.12
N ALA A 217 -3.66 5.46 -4.15
CA ALA A 217 -2.75 6.28 -4.96
C ALA A 217 -2.92 6.03 -6.47
N ALA A 218 -3.31 4.82 -6.87
CA ALA A 218 -3.63 4.54 -8.26
C ALA A 218 -4.84 5.37 -8.72
N LEU A 219 -5.90 5.45 -7.91
CA LEU A 219 -7.07 6.29 -8.16
C LEU A 219 -6.70 7.77 -8.21
N ASP A 220 -5.81 8.25 -7.33
CA ASP A 220 -5.28 9.62 -7.43
C ASP A 220 -4.53 9.85 -8.76
N ALA A 221 -3.73 8.88 -9.21
CA ALA A 221 -3.08 8.96 -10.52
C ALA A 221 -4.08 8.97 -11.68
N LEU A 222 -5.15 8.16 -11.61
CA LEU A 222 -6.22 8.13 -12.62
C LEU A 222 -7.00 9.45 -12.66
N ARG A 223 -7.36 10.02 -11.50
CA ARG A 223 -7.99 11.36 -11.42
C ARG A 223 -7.11 12.44 -12.07
N ILE A 224 -5.79 12.38 -11.84
CA ILE A 224 -4.84 13.31 -12.50
C ILE A 224 -4.83 13.09 -14.03
N MET A 225 -4.98 11.84 -14.49
CA MET A 225 -5.10 11.53 -15.93
C MET A 225 -6.42 12.03 -16.54
N GLU A 226 -7.51 12.01 -15.78
CA GLU A 226 -8.83 12.54 -16.16
C GLU A 226 -8.93 14.08 -16.08
N GLY A 227 -7.90 14.74 -15.56
CA GLY A 227 -7.79 16.20 -15.56
C GLY A 227 -7.89 16.87 -14.19
N ARG A 228 -7.94 16.11 -13.08
CA ARG A 228 -7.89 16.68 -11.73
C ARG A 228 -6.62 17.54 -11.57
N PRO A 229 -6.73 18.83 -11.24
CA PRO A 229 -5.58 19.67 -11.02
C PRO A 229 -4.86 19.19 -9.75
N ASP A 230 -3.56 18.90 -9.87
CA ASP A 230 -2.73 18.47 -8.74
C ASP A 230 -1.28 18.96 -8.91
N SER A 231 -0.53 19.01 -7.82
CA SER A 231 0.84 19.51 -7.78
C SER A 231 1.83 18.37 -7.55
N LEU A 232 2.92 18.35 -8.32
CA LEU A 232 4.06 17.43 -8.10
C LEU A 232 4.76 17.63 -6.76
N PHE A 233 4.57 18.80 -6.14
CA PHE A 233 5.28 19.26 -4.95
C PHE A 233 4.36 19.34 -3.72
N GLY A 234 3.15 18.81 -3.84
CA GLY A 234 2.14 18.78 -2.79
C GLY A 234 2.24 17.55 -1.90
N THR A 235 1.22 17.39 -1.06
CA THR A 235 0.98 16.19 -0.26
C THR A 235 -0.45 15.73 -0.51
N GLY A 236 -0.65 14.41 -0.68
CA GLY A 236 -1.94 13.80 -0.96
C GLY A 236 -2.46 13.00 0.24
N TRP A 237 -3.04 11.84 -0.04
CA TRP A 237 -3.55 10.90 0.96
C TRP A 237 -2.53 10.61 2.08
N PHE A 238 -2.97 10.76 3.34
CA PHE A 238 -2.13 10.71 4.56
C PHE A 238 -0.85 11.55 4.51
N GLU A 239 -0.95 12.74 3.90
CA GLU A 239 0.14 13.71 3.79
C GLU A 239 1.40 13.16 3.08
N THR A 240 1.24 12.12 2.27
CA THR A 240 2.34 11.55 1.49
C THR A 240 2.68 12.46 0.30
N PRO A 241 3.97 12.62 -0.07
CA PRO A 241 4.33 13.44 -1.23
C PRO A 241 3.67 12.94 -2.52
N THR A 242 3.00 13.84 -3.25
CA THR A 242 2.22 13.51 -4.46
C THR A 242 3.07 13.11 -5.66
N MET A 243 4.39 13.32 -5.64
CA MET A 243 5.28 12.93 -6.73
C MET A 243 5.18 11.43 -7.06
N TYR A 244 4.86 10.59 -6.06
CA TYR A 244 4.58 9.18 -6.29
C TYR A 244 3.36 8.94 -7.20
N ALA A 245 2.26 9.69 -7.02
CA ALA A 245 1.10 9.61 -7.90
C ALA A 245 1.45 10.03 -9.34
N PHE A 246 2.28 11.05 -9.53
CA PHE A 246 2.76 11.42 -10.87
C PHE A 246 3.71 10.37 -11.49
N TYR A 247 4.47 9.65 -10.67
CA TYR A 247 5.23 8.52 -11.13
C TYR A 247 4.31 7.38 -11.62
N LEU A 248 3.21 7.11 -10.91
CA LEU A 248 2.16 6.20 -11.37
C LEU A 248 1.48 6.69 -12.66
N VAL A 249 1.16 7.99 -12.79
CA VAL A 249 0.64 8.58 -14.03
C VAL A 249 1.58 8.27 -15.20
N ALA A 250 2.89 8.44 -15.02
CA ALA A 250 3.86 8.10 -16.06
C ALA A 250 3.81 6.61 -16.40
N LEU A 251 3.82 5.72 -15.39
CA LEU A 251 3.72 4.28 -15.61
C LEU A 251 2.45 3.88 -16.35
N PHE A 252 1.29 4.38 -15.95
CA PHE A 252 0.01 4.08 -16.60
C PHE A 252 -0.05 4.59 -18.04
N LYS A 253 0.55 5.73 -18.35
CA LYS A 253 0.68 6.20 -19.73
C LYS A 253 1.56 5.33 -20.62
N PHE A 254 2.59 4.67 -20.05
CA PHE A 254 3.54 3.85 -20.82
C PHE A 254 3.17 2.36 -20.85
N LEU A 255 2.57 1.83 -19.78
CA LEU A 255 2.31 0.41 -19.58
C LEU A 255 0.81 0.06 -19.55
N GLY A 256 -0.07 1.06 -19.64
CA GLY A 256 -1.51 0.91 -19.42
C GLY A 256 -1.90 0.89 -17.93
N THR A 257 -3.18 1.04 -17.66
CA THR A 257 -3.78 1.00 -16.32
C THR A 257 -4.04 -0.45 -15.90
N THR A 258 -2.95 -1.18 -15.60
CA THR A 258 -3.02 -2.62 -15.27
C THR A 258 -2.46 -2.91 -13.88
N PHE A 259 -2.82 -4.07 -13.32
CA PHE A 259 -2.23 -4.60 -12.09
C PHE A 259 -0.69 -4.61 -12.15
N VAL A 260 -0.11 -5.05 -13.27
CA VAL A 260 1.35 -5.12 -13.44
C VAL A 260 1.97 -3.73 -13.45
N ALA A 261 1.32 -2.75 -14.09
CA ALA A 261 1.78 -1.37 -14.08
C ALA A 261 1.77 -0.75 -12.68
N LEU A 262 0.76 -1.06 -11.86
CA LEU A 262 0.72 -0.66 -10.44
C LEU A 262 1.89 -1.28 -9.67
N LYS A 263 2.10 -2.61 -9.78
CA LYS A 263 3.23 -3.28 -9.12
C LYS A 263 4.60 -2.81 -9.63
N ALA A 264 4.68 -2.31 -10.87
CA ALA A 264 5.91 -1.74 -11.41
C ALA A 264 6.44 -0.56 -10.58
N ALA A 265 5.56 0.15 -9.88
CA ALA A 265 5.89 1.30 -9.06
C ALA A 265 6.83 0.98 -7.88
N SER A 266 6.73 -0.23 -7.30
CA SER A 266 7.69 -0.71 -6.29
C SER A 266 8.80 -1.56 -6.91
N LEU A 267 8.50 -2.30 -7.98
CA LEU A 267 9.42 -3.22 -8.64
C LEU A 267 10.64 -2.51 -9.23
N ILE A 268 10.44 -1.40 -9.94
CA ILE A 268 11.51 -0.64 -10.59
C ILE A 268 12.50 -0.07 -9.56
N PRO A 269 12.08 0.70 -8.54
CA PRO A 269 13.02 1.20 -7.53
C PRO A 269 13.68 0.06 -6.74
N ALA A 270 13.01 -1.07 -6.54
CA ALA A 270 13.61 -2.24 -5.91
C ALA A 270 14.75 -2.87 -6.73
N ILE A 271 14.58 -3.03 -8.04
CA ILE A 271 15.63 -3.57 -8.92
C ILE A 271 16.80 -2.60 -8.99
N LEU A 272 16.51 -1.30 -9.14
CA LEU A 272 17.53 -0.24 -9.12
C LEU A 272 18.28 -0.19 -7.79
N THR A 273 17.62 -0.49 -6.67
CA THR A 273 18.25 -0.57 -5.34
C THR A 273 19.33 -1.64 -5.30
N VAL A 274 19.06 -2.84 -5.84
CA VAL A 274 20.05 -3.92 -5.96
C VAL A 274 21.18 -3.51 -6.89
N ALA A 275 20.87 -2.89 -8.04
CA ALA A 275 21.88 -2.40 -8.97
C ALA A 275 22.80 -1.33 -8.36
N ALA A 276 22.25 -0.42 -7.56
CA ALA A 276 22.99 0.65 -6.90
C ALA A 276 23.81 0.16 -5.70
N MET A 277 23.43 -0.96 -5.07
CA MET A 277 24.17 -1.55 -3.96
C MET A 277 25.57 -2.00 -4.38
N TYR A 278 25.72 -2.62 -5.55
CA TYR A 278 27.01 -3.12 -6.02
C TYR A 278 28.12 -2.06 -6.09
N PRO A 279 27.95 -0.92 -6.81
CA PRO A 279 28.99 0.10 -6.88
C PRO A 279 29.29 0.75 -5.52
N LEU A 280 28.31 0.89 -4.63
CA LEU A 280 28.52 1.37 -3.26
C LEU A 280 29.35 0.39 -2.43
N ALA A 281 28.97 -0.88 -2.45
CA ALA A 281 29.69 -1.93 -1.74
C ALA A 281 31.11 -2.11 -2.30
N ARG A 282 31.29 -1.99 -3.62
CA ARG A 282 32.61 -2.00 -4.28
C ARG A 282 33.46 -0.81 -3.84
N LEU A 283 32.87 0.37 -3.72
CA LEU A 283 33.53 1.58 -3.23
C LEU A 283 34.00 1.40 -1.77
N LEU A 284 33.20 0.78 -0.92
CA LEU A 284 33.49 0.62 0.50
C LEU A 284 34.44 -0.55 0.82
N PHE A 285 34.30 -1.69 0.14
CA PHE A 285 34.96 -2.93 0.56
C PHE A 285 35.64 -3.71 -0.58
N GLY A 286 35.50 -3.26 -1.83
CA GLY A 286 36.02 -3.94 -3.01
C GLY A 286 35.09 -5.04 -3.53
N ILE A 287 35.54 -5.72 -4.59
CA ILE A 287 34.72 -6.61 -5.42
C ILE A 287 34.09 -7.79 -4.66
N PRO A 288 34.81 -8.57 -3.82
CA PRO A 288 34.21 -9.75 -3.19
C PRO A 288 33.05 -9.40 -2.25
N THR A 289 33.22 -8.34 -1.46
CA THR A 289 32.17 -7.87 -0.55
C THR A 289 31.03 -7.22 -1.31
N ALA A 290 31.31 -6.58 -2.46
CA ALA A 290 30.26 -6.08 -3.35
C ALA A 290 29.36 -7.19 -3.85
N PHE A 291 29.93 -8.31 -4.31
CA PHE A 291 29.16 -9.49 -4.69
C PHE A 291 28.35 -10.05 -3.53
N ALA A 292 28.98 -10.26 -2.36
CA ALA A 292 28.30 -10.83 -1.20
C ALA A 292 27.14 -9.94 -0.70
N ALA A 293 27.37 -8.64 -0.52
CA ALA A 293 26.34 -7.71 -0.04
C ALA A 293 25.19 -7.56 -1.05
N THR A 294 25.51 -7.46 -2.34
CA THR A 294 24.48 -7.34 -3.38
C THR A 294 23.68 -8.63 -3.52
N PHE A 295 24.33 -9.80 -3.41
CA PHE A 295 23.64 -11.09 -3.39
C PHE A 295 22.68 -11.21 -2.21
N ILE A 296 23.13 -10.88 -0.98
CA ILE A 296 22.28 -10.90 0.22
C ILE A 296 21.06 -9.99 0.05
N LEU A 297 21.24 -8.78 -0.48
CA LEU A 297 20.12 -7.86 -0.75
C LEU A 297 19.19 -8.38 -1.86
N ALA A 298 19.74 -8.99 -2.91
CA ALA A 298 18.98 -9.53 -4.03
C ALA A 298 18.01 -10.64 -3.59
N VAL A 299 18.45 -11.50 -2.67
CA VAL A 299 17.70 -12.67 -2.17
C VAL A 299 16.96 -12.42 -0.85
N SER A 300 17.08 -11.23 -0.25
CA SER A 300 16.45 -10.89 1.02
C SER A 300 14.92 -10.94 0.92
N ARG A 301 14.27 -11.83 1.69
CA ARG A 301 12.81 -11.92 1.78
C ARG A 301 12.18 -10.58 2.18
N TRP A 302 12.79 -9.87 3.13
CA TRP A 302 12.30 -8.56 3.57
C TRP A 302 12.22 -7.58 2.40
N HIS A 303 13.29 -7.48 1.59
CA HIS A 303 13.29 -6.60 0.43
C HIS A 303 12.42 -7.13 -0.73
N ILE A 304 12.32 -8.45 -0.92
CA ILE A 304 11.46 -9.07 -1.93
C ILE A 304 9.99 -8.78 -1.63
N THR A 305 9.56 -8.96 -0.38
CA THR A 305 8.18 -8.74 0.07
C THR A 305 7.72 -7.32 -0.27
N MET A 306 8.51 -6.31 0.12
CA MET A 306 8.17 -4.91 -0.14
C MET A 306 8.28 -4.55 -1.63
N SER A 307 9.21 -5.15 -2.37
CA SER A 307 9.38 -4.85 -3.81
C SER A 307 8.19 -5.23 -4.68
N ARG A 308 7.31 -6.10 -4.18
CA ARG A 308 6.15 -6.65 -4.90
C ARG A 308 4.84 -6.06 -4.41
N TRP A 309 4.93 -5.06 -3.53
CA TRP A 309 3.76 -4.48 -2.91
C TRP A 309 3.02 -3.58 -3.88
N GLY A 310 3.67 -2.67 -4.62
CA GLY A 310 3.01 -1.70 -5.51
C GLY A 310 2.90 -0.31 -4.91
N TRP A 311 3.68 -0.02 -3.86
CA TRP A 311 3.64 1.23 -3.09
C TRP A 311 5.02 1.94 -3.01
N ASN A 312 5.10 3.09 -2.33
CA ASN A 312 6.21 4.05 -2.43
C ASN A 312 7.41 3.81 -1.48
N GLU A 313 7.32 2.87 -0.54
CA GLU A 313 8.27 2.66 0.55
C GLU A 313 9.62 2.08 0.15
N VAL A 314 9.70 1.44 -1.01
CA VAL A 314 10.95 0.81 -1.46
C VAL A 314 11.93 1.84 -2.03
N ALA A 315 11.41 2.97 -2.51
CA ALA A 315 12.19 4.04 -3.11
C ALA A 315 13.17 4.75 -2.15
N PRO A 316 12.85 5.05 -0.88
CA PRO A 316 13.79 5.63 0.09
C PRO A 316 15.17 4.95 0.13
N LEU A 317 15.23 3.62 0.09
CA LEU A 317 16.49 2.89 0.13
C LEU A 317 17.35 3.14 -1.11
N LEU A 318 16.75 3.19 -2.30
CA LEU A 318 17.44 3.55 -3.55
C LEU A 318 18.11 4.92 -3.43
N PHE A 319 17.33 5.93 -3.08
CA PHE A 319 17.80 7.32 -3.00
C PHE A 319 18.87 7.49 -1.92
N MET A 320 18.75 6.79 -0.80
CA MET A 320 19.78 6.75 0.23
C MET A 320 21.09 6.13 -0.27
N ILE A 321 21.04 4.97 -0.94
CA ILE A 321 22.23 4.31 -1.50
C ILE A 321 22.92 5.22 -2.51
N LEU A 322 22.16 5.84 -3.42
CA LEU A 322 22.70 6.76 -4.42
C LEU A 322 23.32 8.00 -3.77
N ALA A 323 22.62 8.64 -2.83
CA ALA A 323 23.12 9.79 -2.10
C ALA A 323 24.43 9.47 -1.37
N LEU A 324 24.50 8.33 -0.67
CA LEU A 324 25.71 7.87 0.01
C LEU A 324 26.83 7.50 -0.97
N TYR A 325 26.52 6.80 -2.06
CA TYR A 325 27.51 6.44 -3.08
C TYR A 325 28.19 7.68 -3.65
N PHE A 326 27.40 8.65 -4.12
CA PHE A 326 27.94 9.87 -4.69
C PHE A 326 28.64 10.73 -3.64
N LEU A 327 28.11 10.87 -2.42
CA LEU A 327 28.79 11.61 -1.34
C LEU A 327 30.14 10.98 -0.98
N LEU A 328 30.22 9.67 -0.80
CA LEU A 328 31.46 8.97 -0.45
C LEU A 328 32.47 9.03 -1.59
N ARG A 329 32.02 8.87 -2.84
CA ARG A 329 32.87 9.02 -4.03
C ARG A 329 33.36 10.46 -4.18
N ALA A 330 32.52 11.44 -3.87
CA ALA A 330 32.88 12.86 -3.86
C ALA A 330 33.94 13.18 -2.80
N VAL A 331 33.80 12.64 -1.59
CA VAL A 331 34.78 12.83 -0.51
C VAL A 331 36.14 12.21 -0.88
N ARG A 332 36.14 11.09 -1.60
CA ARG A 332 37.34 10.41 -2.12
C ARG A 332 38.00 11.17 -3.27
N ASP A 333 37.22 11.47 -4.32
CA ASP A 333 37.73 11.93 -5.61
C ASP A 333 37.66 13.46 -5.78
N LYS A 334 37.00 14.17 -4.84
CA LYS A 334 36.80 15.62 -4.81
C LYS A 334 36.13 16.20 -6.06
N ARG A 335 35.28 15.41 -6.72
CA ARG A 335 34.53 15.82 -7.91
C ARG A 335 33.29 16.60 -7.51
N ALA A 336 33.15 17.83 -8.02
CA ALA A 336 31.98 18.68 -7.77
C ALA A 336 30.67 18.05 -8.27
N SER A 337 30.71 17.35 -9.40
CA SER A 337 29.57 16.61 -9.94
C SER A 337 29.04 15.55 -8.97
N ASP A 338 29.92 14.89 -8.23
CA ASP A 338 29.53 13.84 -7.30
C ASP A 338 28.89 14.44 -6.04
N TYR A 339 29.36 15.59 -5.56
CA TYR A 339 28.68 16.34 -4.52
C TYR A 339 27.28 16.79 -4.97
N ALA A 340 27.15 17.29 -6.20
CA ALA A 340 25.88 17.72 -6.75
C ALA A 340 24.89 16.55 -6.91
N LEU A 341 25.34 15.42 -7.46
CA LEU A 341 24.52 14.21 -7.58
C LEU A 341 24.12 13.65 -6.21
N GLY A 342 25.03 13.68 -5.22
CA GLY A 342 24.71 13.29 -3.85
C GLY A 342 23.60 14.14 -3.25
N GLY A 343 23.67 15.48 -3.41
CA GLY A 343 22.64 16.41 -2.95
C GLY A 343 21.32 16.24 -3.69
N LEU A 344 21.38 16.01 -5.01
CA LEU A 344 20.22 15.72 -5.86
C LEU A 344 19.45 14.48 -5.37
N PHE A 345 20.13 13.34 -5.22
CA PHE A 345 19.47 12.10 -4.81
C PHE A 345 18.97 12.16 -3.36
N LEU A 346 19.68 12.87 -2.46
CA LEU A 346 19.19 13.13 -1.12
C LEU A 346 17.88 13.95 -1.16
N GLY A 347 17.81 14.98 -2.00
CA GLY A 347 16.63 15.82 -2.16
C GLY A 347 15.45 15.06 -2.78
N LEU A 348 15.69 14.29 -3.86
CA LEU A 348 14.66 13.47 -4.51
C LEU A 348 14.09 12.40 -3.58
N GLY A 349 14.90 11.86 -2.67
CA GLY A 349 14.43 10.92 -1.66
C GLY A 349 13.24 11.44 -0.85
N HIS A 350 13.17 12.75 -0.56
CA HIS A 350 12.09 13.35 0.23
C HIS A 350 10.73 13.39 -0.47
N TYR A 351 10.70 13.19 -1.79
CA TYR A 351 9.46 13.10 -2.57
C TYR A 351 8.89 11.69 -2.67
N THR A 352 9.48 10.73 -1.95
CA THR A 352 9.03 9.33 -1.98
C THR A 352 8.08 9.02 -0.82
N TYR A 353 8.63 8.69 0.34
CA TYR A 353 7.93 8.29 1.54
C TYR A 353 8.48 9.00 2.77
N LEU A 354 7.68 9.13 3.82
CA LEU A 354 8.02 9.89 5.04
C LEU A 354 9.32 9.43 5.71
N ALA A 355 9.60 8.12 5.72
CA ALA A 355 10.81 7.57 6.33
C ALA A 355 12.12 8.05 5.66
N SER A 356 12.06 8.56 4.42
CA SER A 356 13.22 9.17 3.74
C SER A 356 13.81 10.36 4.52
N ARG A 357 13.03 10.99 5.41
CA ARG A 357 13.52 12.06 6.29
C ARG A 357 14.67 11.61 7.19
N LEU A 358 14.70 10.33 7.57
CA LEU A 358 15.79 9.75 8.36
C LEU A 358 17.10 9.63 7.58
N THR A 359 17.06 9.63 6.25
CA THR A 359 18.27 9.65 5.42
C THR A 359 19.07 10.93 5.60
N LEU A 360 18.42 12.08 5.73
CA LEU A 360 19.09 13.34 6.06
C LEU A 360 19.79 13.25 7.43
N VAL A 361 19.08 12.71 8.43
CA VAL A 361 19.62 12.53 9.80
C VAL A 361 20.87 11.64 9.76
N LEU A 362 20.83 10.53 9.02
CA LEU A 362 21.98 9.65 8.83
C LEU A 362 23.17 10.38 8.20
N VAL A 363 22.95 11.13 7.12
CA VAL A 363 24.01 11.90 6.43
C VAL A 363 24.61 12.94 7.37
N LEU A 364 23.78 13.69 8.12
CA LEU A 364 24.25 14.70 9.07
C LEU A 364 25.07 14.09 10.20
N LEU A 365 24.59 13.01 10.82
CA LEU A 365 25.30 12.29 11.89
C LEU A 365 26.63 11.73 11.37
N TYR A 366 26.66 11.19 10.15
CA TYR A 366 27.88 10.69 9.55
C TYR A 366 28.89 11.81 9.27
N LEU A 367 28.45 12.93 8.71
CA LEU A 367 29.32 14.10 8.47
C LEU A 367 29.83 14.71 9.78
N LEU A 368 29.00 14.75 10.83
CA LEU A 368 29.40 15.16 12.17
C LEU A 368 30.47 14.22 12.75
N TYR A 369 30.27 12.91 12.61
CA TYR A 369 31.29 11.93 12.99
C TYR A 369 32.61 12.17 12.25
N ARG A 370 32.57 12.38 10.93
CA ARG A 370 33.77 12.71 10.13
C ARG A 370 34.42 14.02 10.60
N LEU A 371 33.63 15.04 10.92
CA LEU A 371 34.13 16.32 11.42
C LEU A 371 34.91 16.16 12.75
N VAL A 372 34.41 15.33 13.66
CA VAL A 372 34.99 15.10 14.98
C VAL A 372 36.23 14.20 14.92
N PHE A 373 36.17 13.10 14.15
CA PHE A 373 37.20 12.06 14.17
C PHE A 373 38.24 12.16 13.05
N GLU A 374 37.97 12.94 11.99
CA GLU A 374 38.90 13.15 10.88
C GLU A 374 39.46 14.58 10.86
N ARG A 375 40.69 14.75 11.38
CA ARG A 375 41.35 16.06 11.47
C ARG A 375 41.45 16.75 10.10
N GLY A 376 40.98 17.99 10.05
CA GLY A 376 41.00 18.83 8.85
C GLY A 376 39.99 18.44 7.77
N PHE A 377 39.03 17.55 8.07
CA PHE A 377 37.97 17.14 7.14
C PHE A 377 37.23 18.33 6.54
N LEU A 378 36.70 19.23 7.38
CA LEU A 378 35.96 20.40 6.91
C LEU A 378 36.80 21.29 5.99
N ARG A 379 38.06 21.58 6.38
CA ARG A 379 38.97 22.39 5.56
C ARG A 379 39.20 21.76 4.18
N ARG A 380 39.22 20.42 4.07
CA ARG A 380 39.37 19.70 2.80
C ARG A 380 38.10 19.66 1.97
N GLN A 381 36.92 19.55 2.61
CA GLN A 381 35.67 19.19 1.93
C GLN A 381 34.62 20.32 1.86
N TRP A 382 34.80 21.46 2.55
CA TRP A 382 33.74 22.48 2.71
C TRP A 382 33.13 22.96 1.38
N ARG A 383 33.94 23.17 0.33
CA ARG A 383 33.42 23.60 -0.99
C ARG A 383 32.46 22.58 -1.59
N GLY A 384 32.84 21.30 -1.52
CA GLY A 384 31.99 20.21 -2.00
C GLY A 384 30.73 20.04 -1.15
N LEU A 385 30.86 20.16 0.17
CA LEU A 385 29.71 20.10 1.08
C LEU A 385 28.72 21.26 0.84
N VAL A 386 29.21 22.47 0.55
CA VAL A 386 28.34 23.59 0.14
C VAL A 386 27.59 23.24 -1.15
N ILE A 387 28.26 22.69 -2.16
CA ILE A 387 27.59 22.23 -3.40
C ILE A 387 26.52 21.19 -3.09
N PHE A 388 26.85 20.18 -2.28
CA PHE A 388 25.93 19.13 -1.87
C PHE A 388 24.67 19.69 -1.19
N PHE A 389 24.83 20.56 -0.19
CA PHE A 389 23.70 21.11 0.55
C PHE A 389 22.90 22.15 -0.25
N VAL A 390 23.54 22.94 -1.11
CA VAL A 390 22.82 23.87 -2.01
C VAL A 390 21.95 23.09 -2.99
N LEU A 391 22.48 22.03 -3.60
CA LEU A 391 21.69 21.18 -4.50
C LEU A 391 20.56 20.46 -3.76
N TYR A 392 20.84 19.91 -2.58
CA TYR A 392 19.84 19.31 -1.71
C TYR A 392 18.68 20.29 -1.41
N LEU A 393 19.01 21.50 -0.94
CA LEU A 393 18.03 22.53 -0.61
C LEU A 393 17.25 22.98 -1.84
N ALA A 394 17.90 23.16 -2.99
CA ALA A 394 17.22 23.52 -4.23
C ALA A 394 16.19 22.46 -4.65
N VAL A 395 16.54 21.18 -4.53
CA VAL A 395 15.66 20.05 -4.90
C VAL A 395 14.47 19.94 -3.94
N ILE A 396 14.70 20.01 -2.62
CA ILE A 396 13.60 19.88 -1.65
C ILE A 396 12.77 21.15 -1.51
N SER A 397 13.25 22.31 -1.99
CA SER A 397 12.60 23.60 -1.72
C SER A 397 11.12 23.70 -2.10
N PRO A 398 10.61 23.16 -3.23
CA PRO A 398 9.18 23.19 -3.53
C PRO A 398 8.34 22.46 -2.47
N LEU A 399 8.75 21.27 -2.06
CA LEU A 399 8.08 20.51 -1.00
C LEU A 399 8.21 21.19 0.37
N LEU A 400 9.35 21.84 0.63
CA LEU A 400 9.55 22.61 1.86
C LEU A 400 8.59 23.80 1.94
N VAL A 401 8.30 24.48 0.83
CA VAL A 401 7.29 25.55 0.78
C VAL A 401 5.91 25.01 1.18
N THR A 402 5.53 23.83 0.69
CA THR A 402 4.28 23.16 1.08
C THR A 402 4.22 22.93 2.60
N TYR A 403 5.30 22.43 3.20
CA TYR A 403 5.38 22.22 4.65
C TYR A 403 5.40 23.52 5.46
N VAL A 404 6.04 24.57 4.96
CA VAL A 404 6.08 25.87 5.66
C VAL A 404 4.72 26.57 5.60
N ARG A 405 4.01 26.48 4.47
CA ARG A 405 2.67 27.04 4.31
C ARG A 405 1.62 26.30 5.13
N ASN A 406 1.76 24.98 5.22
CA ASN A 406 0.88 24.14 6.01
C ASN A 406 1.69 23.20 6.92
N PRO A 407 2.13 23.68 8.11
CA PRO A 407 2.90 22.87 9.04
C PRO A 407 2.20 21.58 9.48
N PHE A 408 0.86 21.56 9.45
CA PHE A 408 0.07 20.37 9.75
C PHE A 408 0.46 19.20 8.84
N THR A 409 0.66 19.42 7.53
CA THR A 409 1.02 18.33 6.60
C THR A 409 2.39 17.73 6.87
N PHE A 410 3.28 18.48 7.52
CA PHE A 410 4.60 17.97 7.89
C PHE A 410 4.52 16.99 9.07
N SER A 411 3.70 17.28 10.08
CA SER A 411 3.69 16.56 11.36
C SER A 411 2.50 15.62 11.58
N ASN A 412 1.33 15.87 10.96
CA ASN A 412 0.06 15.18 11.27
C ASN A 412 0.21 13.65 11.29
N ARG A 413 0.68 13.07 10.18
CA ARG A 413 0.85 11.62 10.09
C ARG A 413 1.84 11.09 11.13
N SER A 414 2.96 11.79 11.34
CA SER A 414 3.96 11.40 12.35
C SER A 414 3.44 11.51 13.79
N SER A 415 2.56 12.48 14.10
CA SER A 415 1.93 12.59 15.42
C SER A 415 0.88 11.52 15.68
N GLN A 416 0.09 11.12 14.66
CA GLN A 416 -0.92 10.06 14.81
C GLN A 416 -0.30 8.71 15.17
N VAL A 417 0.82 8.37 14.53
CA VAL A 417 1.49 7.08 14.72
C VAL A 417 2.63 7.16 15.74
N SER A 418 2.78 8.25 16.49
CA SER A 418 3.90 8.42 17.41
C SER A 418 3.81 7.51 18.63
N ILE A 419 4.94 6.91 19.03
CA ILE A 419 5.06 6.18 20.30
C ILE A 419 4.80 7.07 21.53
N LEU A 420 4.90 8.40 21.38
CA LEU A 420 4.61 9.35 22.46
C LEU A 420 3.18 9.18 22.99
N ASN A 421 2.23 8.81 22.13
CA ASN A 421 0.85 8.56 22.51
C ASN A 421 0.76 7.36 23.48
N ASP A 422 1.47 6.26 23.20
CA ASP A 422 1.53 5.09 24.08
C ASP A 422 2.27 5.38 25.38
N MET A 423 3.35 6.17 25.31
CA MET A 423 4.12 6.57 26.48
C MET A 423 3.29 7.41 27.45
N GLN A 424 2.42 8.28 26.92
CA GLN A 424 1.47 9.06 27.72
C GLN A 424 0.34 8.17 28.27
N ALA A 425 -0.26 7.32 27.44
CA ALA A 425 -1.31 6.38 27.87
C ALA A 425 -0.83 5.43 28.98
N ALA A 426 0.38 4.88 28.84
CA ALA A 426 0.99 4.00 29.84
C ALA A 426 1.30 4.73 31.17
N TYR A 427 1.67 6.02 31.10
CA TYR A 427 1.83 6.82 32.31
C TYR A 427 0.49 7.01 33.03
N LEU A 428 -0.57 7.37 32.31
CA LEU A 428 -1.90 7.55 32.88
C LEU A 428 -2.43 6.25 33.53
N ALA A 429 -2.08 5.09 32.98
CA ALA A 429 -2.48 3.79 33.50
C ALA A 429 -1.67 3.33 34.74
N GLN A 430 -0.34 3.57 34.77
CA GLN A 430 0.56 2.94 35.76
C GLN A 430 1.30 3.93 36.67
N GLN A 431 1.10 5.25 36.49
CA GLN A 431 1.73 6.35 37.24
C GLN A 431 3.25 6.24 37.40
N THR A 432 3.96 5.52 36.52
CA THR A 432 5.40 5.32 36.63
C THR A 432 6.14 6.40 35.82
N PRO A 433 6.74 7.43 36.44
CA PRO A 433 7.28 8.57 35.71
C PRO A 433 8.66 8.27 35.10
N ALA A 434 8.93 8.83 33.91
CA ALA A 434 10.26 8.84 33.32
C ALA A 434 11.28 9.61 34.19
N PRO A 435 12.60 9.32 34.05
CA PRO A 435 13.66 10.04 34.77
C PRO A 435 13.57 11.57 34.57
N LYS A 436 13.91 12.36 35.61
CA LYS A 436 13.79 13.84 35.60
C LYS A 436 14.41 14.53 34.38
N ILE A 437 15.55 14.02 33.89
CA ILE A 437 16.22 14.53 32.68
C ILE A 437 15.33 14.39 31.45
N VAL A 438 14.64 13.26 31.31
CA VAL A 438 13.72 13.01 30.19
C VAL A 438 12.53 13.97 30.28
N GLY A 439 11.96 14.16 31.47
CA GLY A 439 10.90 15.15 31.68
C GLY A 439 11.32 16.60 31.38
N GLN A 440 12.59 16.96 31.61
CA GLN A 440 13.14 18.27 31.24
C GLN A 440 13.30 18.42 29.72
N VAL A 441 13.77 17.39 29.03
CA VAL A 441 13.89 17.40 27.56
C VAL A 441 12.50 17.47 26.92
N MET A 442 11.54 16.68 27.39
CA MET A 442 10.16 16.74 26.89
C MET A 442 9.52 18.11 27.13
N ARG A 443 9.78 18.75 28.28
CA ARG A 443 9.35 20.13 28.55
C ARG A 443 9.93 21.10 27.51
N ALA A 444 11.20 20.97 27.16
CA ALA A 444 11.82 21.83 26.14
C ALA A 444 11.24 21.61 24.73
N LEU A 445 10.66 20.43 24.48
CA LEU A 445 10.01 20.06 23.21
C LEU A 445 8.50 20.32 23.19
N GLY A 446 7.94 20.94 24.23
CA GLY A 446 6.50 21.21 24.32
C GLY A 446 5.63 19.97 24.50
N GLN A 447 6.21 18.85 24.94
CA GLN A 447 5.52 17.58 25.15
C GLN A 447 5.03 17.43 26.61
N PRO A 448 4.04 16.57 26.88
CA PRO A 448 3.53 16.30 28.23
C PRO A 448 4.66 15.98 29.21
N LYS A 449 4.56 16.51 30.44
CA LYS A 449 5.58 16.33 31.49
C LYS A 449 5.67 14.89 32.01
N GLU A 450 4.61 14.12 31.81
CA GLU A 450 4.37 12.86 32.51
C GLU A 450 4.19 11.73 31.50
N ILE A 451 5.25 10.96 31.31
CA ILE A 451 5.35 9.87 30.33
C ILE A 451 6.05 8.66 30.94
N SER A 452 5.71 7.46 30.45
CA SER A 452 6.39 6.20 30.77
C SER A 452 7.36 5.82 29.66
N LEU A 453 8.57 5.35 30.01
CA LEU A 453 9.55 4.84 29.03
C LEU A 453 9.31 3.38 28.66
N LEU A 454 8.40 2.67 29.34
CA LEU A 454 8.18 1.24 29.11
C LEU A 454 7.81 0.93 27.64
N PRO A 455 6.87 1.65 27.00
CA PRO A 455 6.56 1.40 25.59
C PRO A 455 7.77 1.57 24.66
N LEU A 456 8.60 2.59 24.90
CA LEU A 456 9.81 2.82 24.11
C LEU A 456 10.84 1.70 24.31
N GLN A 457 11.05 1.25 25.54
CA GLN A 457 11.95 0.14 25.84
C GLN A 457 11.49 -1.15 25.15
N GLU A 458 10.19 -1.44 25.23
CA GLU A 458 9.61 -2.60 24.59
C GLU A 458 9.73 -2.51 23.05
N SER A 459 9.42 -1.35 22.47
CA SER A 459 9.58 -1.12 21.03
C SER A 459 11.03 -1.33 20.59
N ILE A 460 12.02 -0.85 21.34
CA ILE A 460 13.45 -1.12 21.06
C ILE A 460 13.74 -2.62 21.07
N VAL A 461 13.30 -3.34 22.11
CA VAL A 461 13.53 -4.79 22.24
C VAL A 461 12.92 -5.54 21.06
N ARG A 462 11.66 -5.26 20.72
CA ARG A 462 10.97 -5.89 19.58
C ARG A 462 11.70 -5.64 18.25
N HIS A 463 12.23 -4.44 18.02
CA HIS A 463 13.00 -4.12 16.80
C HIS A 463 14.41 -4.74 16.79
N LEU A 464 15.01 -5.03 17.94
CA LEU A 464 16.26 -5.80 18.01
C LEU A 464 15.99 -7.30 17.77
N GLU A 465 14.88 -7.82 18.31
CA GLU A 465 14.42 -9.20 18.11
C GLU A 465 14.03 -9.49 16.66
N MET A 466 13.59 -8.47 15.92
CA MET A 466 13.09 -8.63 14.56
C MET A 466 14.09 -9.29 13.61
N PHE A 467 15.39 -9.19 13.86
CA PHE A 467 16.40 -9.79 13.01
C PHE A 467 16.50 -11.32 13.19
N HIS A 468 16.33 -11.86 14.40
CA HIS A 468 16.68 -13.28 14.68
C HIS A 468 15.60 -14.07 15.42
N ALA A 469 14.64 -13.41 16.06
CA ALA A 469 13.67 -14.05 16.94
C ALA A 469 12.23 -13.81 16.46
N ALA A 470 11.75 -12.57 16.51
CA ALA A 470 10.35 -12.25 16.24
C ALA A 470 10.23 -11.01 15.36
N GLY A 471 9.93 -11.21 14.07
CA GLY A 471 9.78 -10.13 13.11
C GLY A 471 8.40 -9.47 13.14
N ASP A 472 8.13 -8.65 12.13
CA ASP A 472 6.86 -7.95 11.99
C ASP A 472 5.70 -8.96 11.92
N ARG A 473 4.63 -8.65 12.65
CA ARG A 473 3.43 -9.49 12.77
C ARG A 473 2.37 -9.15 11.73
N ASN A 474 2.51 -8.02 11.04
CA ASN A 474 1.63 -7.62 9.96
C ASN A 474 1.83 -8.56 8.75
N PRO A 475 0.79 -9.33 8.35
CA PRO A 475 0.90 -10.30 7.26
C PRO A 475 1.27 -9.69 5.90
N ARG A 476 1.07 -8.37 5.73
CA ARG A 476 1.46 -7.65 4.52
C ARG A 476 2.97 -7.44 4.41
N HIS A 477 3.65 -7.33 5.54
CA HIS A 477 5.06 -6.97 5.61
C HIS A 477 5.98 -8.19 5.71
N ASN A 478 5.46 -9.31 6.21
CA ASN A 478 6.23 -10.48 6.58
C ASN A 478 5.33 -11.71 6.75
N LEU A 479 5.91 -12.91 6.80
CA LEU A 479 5.24 -14.06 7.41
C LEU A 479 5.07 -13.75 8.92
N PRO A 480 3.83 -13.62 9.44
CA PRO A 480 3.60 -13.04 10.76
C PRO A 480 4.49 -13.64 11.86
N GLY A 481 5.33 -12.78 12.47
CA GLY A 481 6.21 -13.15 13.58
C GLY A 481 7.52 -13.84 13.19
N ALA A 482 7.71 -14.24 11.93
CA ALA A 482 8.97 -14.84 11.50
C ALA A 482 10.11 -13.80 11.48
N PRO A 483 11.38 -14.16 11.75
CA PRO A 483 12.50 -13.21 11.68
C PRO A 483 12.65 -12.52 10.31
N MET A 484 13.02 -11.24 10.31
CA MET A 484 13.16 -10.42 9.09
C MET A 484 14.39 -10.80 8.24
N VAL A 485 15.40 -11.44 8.84
CA VAL A 485 16.58 -11.95 8.12
C VAL A 485 16.73 -13.45 8.34
N ASP A 486 17.28 -14.15 7.34
CA ASP A 486 17.53 -15.57 7.45
C ASP A 486 18.66 -15.88 8.44
N PRO A 487 18.76 -17.12 8.96
CA PRO A 487 19.77 -17.48 9.96
C PRO A 487 21.22 -17.26 9.50
N VAL A 488 21.53 -17.36 8.21
CA VAL A 488 22.89 -17.15 7.68
C VAL A 488 23.22 -15.66 7.70
N THR A 489 22.35 -14.83 7.11
CA THR A 489 22.51 -13.37 7.11
C THR A 489 22.52 -12.82 8.55
N GLY A 490 21.64 -13.33 9.41
CA GLY A 490 21.58 -12.97 10.81
C GLY A 490 22.87 -13.32 11.56
N SER A 491 23.41 -14.52 11.38
CA SER A 491 24.67 -14.92 12.04
C SER A 491 25.84 -14.04 11.59
N LEU A 492 25.91 -13.74 10.30
CA LEU A 492 26.92 -12.83 9.74
C LEU A 492 26.76 -11.40 10.26
N LEU A 493 25.52 -10.92 10.45
CA LEU A 493 25.23 -9.62 11.03
C LEU A 493 25.77 -9.50 12.46
N ILE A 494 25.57 -10.53 13.30
CA ILE A 494 26.09 -10.55 14.68
C ILE A 494 27.63 -10.46 14.68
N LEU A 495 28.30 -11.26 13.84
CA LEU A 495 29.76 -11.21 13.69
C LEU A 495 30.23 -9.83 13.22
N ALA A 496 29.51 -9.23 12.26
CA ALA A 496 29.81 -7.90 11.74
C ALA A 496 29.65 -6.81 12.80
N LEU A 497 28.62 -6.88 13.65
CA LEU A 497 28.37 -5.91 14.72
C LEU A 497 29.47 -5.93 15.77
N GLY A 498 29.88 -7.12 16.22
CA GLY A 498 31.00 -7.28 17.16
C GLY A 498 32.30 -6.66 16.60
N PHE A 499 32.55 -6.86 15.30
CA PHE A 499 33.70 -6.26 14.63
C PHE A 499 33.56 -4.73 14.43
N ALA A 500 32.40 -4.26 14.00
CA ALA A 500 32.13 -2.86 13.72
C ALA A 500 32.31 -2.00 14.97
N LEU A 501 31.78 -2.44 16.12
CA LEU A 501 31.91 -1.74 17.41
C LEU A 501 33.37 -1.53 17.80
N PHE A 502 34.24 -2.53 17.58
CA PHE A 502 35.66 -2.41 17.86
C PHE A 502 36.37 -1.42 16.93
N GLN A 503 35.97 -1.38 15.66
CA GLN A 503 36.63 -0.57 14.63
C GLN A 503 36.25 0.92 14.68
N VAL A 504 35.05 1.27 15.18
CA VAL A 504 34.62 2.67 15.27
C VAL A 504 35.53 3.51 16.17
N PHE A 505 36.13 2.91 17.19
CA PHE A 505 37.09 3.57 18.09
C PHE A 505 38.51 3.64 17.52
N ARG A 506 38.75 3.12 16.31
CA ARG A 506 40.05 3.14 15.62
C ARG A 506 39.93 3.77 14.22
N PRO A 507 39.45 5.03 14.12
CA PRO A 507 39.08 5.65 12.84
C PRO A 507 40.23 5.74 11.82
N ASN A 508 41.48 5.84 12.28
CA ASN A 508 42.65 6.04 11.42
C ASN A 508 43.51 4.78 11.18
N GLN A 509 43.10 3.62 11.69
CA GLN A 509 43.83 2.36 11.48
C GLN A 509 43.13 1.51 10.40
N ALA A 510 43.91 1.01 9.43
CA ALA A 510 43.43 0.05 8.46
C ALA A 510 43.11 -1.29 9.15
N PRO A 511 42.01 -1.98 8.80
CA PRO A 511 41.61 -3.23 9.44
C PRO A 511 42.60 -4.40 9.32
N ASP A 512 43.62 -4.30 8.49
CA ASP A 512 44.52 -5.42 8.17
C ASP A 512 46.00 -4.99 8.12
N GLY A 513 46.35 -3.81 8.65
CA GLY A 513 47.72 -3.30 8.63
C GLY A 513 48.25 -3.00 7.22
N SER A 514 47.50 -3.27 6.16
CA SER A 514 47.79 -2.80 4.82
C SER A 514 47.44 -1.32 4.76
N GLY A 515 48.33 -0.47 4.26
CA GLY A 515 47.97 0.92 4.01
C GLY A 515 46.70 0.94 3.15
N ASP A 516 45.62 1.51 3.68
CA ASP A 516 44.27 1.50 3.11
C ASP A 516 44.23 2.40 1.85
N VAL A 517 44.91 1.98 0.78
CA VAL A 517 45.07 2.73 -0.48
C VAL A 517 43.89 2.52 -1.42
N VAL A 518 43.11 1.44 -1.24
CA VAL A 518 42.16 0.98 -2.27
C VAL A 518 40.87 1.82 -2.35
N THR A 519 40.39 2.41 -1.25
CA THR A 519 39.04 3.02 -1.21
C THR A 519 39.00 4.49 -0.78
N GLY A 520 40.08 5.03 -0.20
CA GLY A 520 40.13 6.41 0.31
C GLY A 520 39.19 6.73 1.49
N VAL A 521 38.51 5.75 2.08
CA VAL A 521 37.77 5.86 3.34
C VAL A 521 38.43 4.88 4.32
N SER A 522 39.02 5.33 5.43
CA SER A 522 39.67 4.38 6.36
C SER A 522 38.65 3.49 7.07
N GLY A 523 39.08 2.28 7.44
CA GLY A 523 38.26 1.23 8.05
C GLY A 523 37.24 1.72 9.09
N GLY A 524 37.68 2.45 10.13
CA GLY A 524 36.76 2.89 11.20
C GLY A 524 35.64 3.83 10.73
N HIS A 525 35.89 4.67 9.72
CA HIS A 525 34.83 5.52 9.16
C HIS A 525 33.80 4.74 8.34
N ARG A 526 34.15 3.58 7.77
CA ARG A 526 33.19 2.72 7.06
C ARG A 526 32.23 2.08 8.06
N TYR A 527 32.76 1.51 9.15
CA TYR A 527 31.93 0.87 10.16
C TYR A 527 31.07 1.86 10.95
N ALA A 528 31.54 3.09 11.17
CA ALA A 528 30.71 4.14 11.76
C ALA A 528 29.49 4.45 10.87
N LEU A 529 29.68 4.54 9.55
CA LEU A 529 28.57 4.69 8.60
C LEU A 529 27.61 3.50 8.71
N LEU A 530 28.12 2.26 8.70
CA LEU A 530 27.26 1.08 8.74
C LEU A 530 26.47 0.94 10.04
N LEU A 531 27.05 1.31 11.19
CA LEU A 531 26.32 1.34 12.46
C LEU A 531 25.24 2.43 12.47
N LEU A 532 25.55 3.64 12.00
CA LEU A 532 24.55 4.70 11.84
C LEU A 532 23.45 4.28 10.86
N TRP A 533 23.80 3.59 9.78
CA TRP A 533 22.85 3.07 8.80
C TRP A 533 22.00 1.94 9.36
N LEU A 534 22.50 1.10 10.26
CA LEU A 534 21.62 0.15 10.93
C LEU A 534 20.66 0.88 11.89
N LEU A 535 21.17 1.80 12.71
CA LEU A 535 20.41 2.39 13.82
C LEU A 535 19.41 3.47 13.39
N VAL A 536 19.77 4.36 12.47
CA VAL A 536 18.95 5.53 12.14
C VAL A 536 17.63 5.15 11.46
N PRO A 537 17.60 4.28 10.42
CA PRO A 537 16.35 3.81 9.84
C PRO A 537 15.48 2.99 10.80
N LEU A 538 16.07 2.29 11.78
CA LEU A 538 15.30 1.58 12.81
C LEU A 538 14.45 2.53 13.67
N LEU A 539 14.88 3.79 13.83
CA LEU A 539 14.09 4.82 14.53
C LEU A 539 12.73 5.05 13.87
N GLY A 540 12.60 4.81 12.56
CA GLY A 540 11.32 4.92 11.84
C GLY A 540 10.27 3.95 12.35
N GLY A 541 10.66 2.77 12.82
CA GLY A 541 9.77 1.81 13.48
C GLY A 541 9.73 2.00 14.99
N ILE A 542 10.89 2.18 15.63
CA ILE A 542 11.00 2.28 17.10
C ILE A 542 10.15 3.44 17.66
N LEU A 543 10.09 4.57 16.95
CA LEU A 543 9.34 5.75 17.37
C LEU A 543 7.87 5.75 16.92
N THR A 544 7.39 4.63 16.37
CA THR A 544 5.98 4.42 16.02
C THR A 544 5.25 3.69 17.14
N ARG A 545 3.91 3.74 17.15
CA ARG A 545 3.02 3.04 18.06
C ARG A 545 3.47 1.61 18.36
N LEU A 546 3.31 1.21 19.62
CA LEU A 546 3.80 -0.08 20.14
C LEU A 546 3.03 -1.28 19.59
N ASP A 547 1.76 -1.13 19.26
CA ASP A 547 0.93 -2.17 18.64
C ASP A 547 1.43 -2.58 17.24
N GLU A 548 2.08 -1.65 16.53
CA GLU A 548 2.72 -1.91 15.24
C GLU A 548 4.17 -2.44 15.34
N ALA A 549 4.75 -2.54 16.54
CA ALA A 549 6.15 -2.93 16.71
C ALA A 549 6.35 -4.48 16.78
N PRO A 550 7.39 -5.03 16.12
CA PRO A 550 8.35 -4.33 15.25
C PRO A 550 7.77 -4.06 13.86
N GLN A 551 8.14 -2.92 13.27
CA GLN A 551 7.53 -2.44 12.03
C GLN A 551 8.54 -2.49 10.86
N ALA A 552 8.41 -3.49 10.01
CA ALA A 552 9.35 -3.79 8.93
C ALA A 552 9.25 -2.84 7.72
N TYR A 553 8.09 -2.24 7.51
CA TYR A 553 7.81 -1.33 6.40
C TYR A 553 8.55 0.02 6.56
N ARG A 554 8.47 0.65 7.73
CA ARG A 554 9.15 1.92 8.08
C ARG A 554 10.65 1.76 8.33
N THR A 555 11.10 0.53 8.60
CA THR A 555 12.51 0.22 8.85
C THR A 555 13.22 -0.40 7.65
N LEU A 556 12.54 -0.56 6.50
CA LEU A 556 13.07 -1.22 5.29
C LEU A 556 14.47 -0.72 4.88
N ALA A 557 14.73 0.58 5.02
CA ALA A 557 16.02 1.19 4.71
C ALA A 557 17.22 0.59 5.50
N ALA A 558 16.99 -0.07 6.64
CA ALA A 558 18.02 -0.76 7.41
C ALA A 558 18.59 -1.99 6.68
N VAL A 559 17.84 -2.62 5.78
CA VAL A 559 18.29 -3.84 5.07
C VAL A 559 19.56 -3.60 4.24
N GLY A 560 19.78 -2.38 3.76
CA GLY A 560 21.03 -2.01 3.07
C GLY A 560 22.25 -2.07 3.99
N GLY A 561 22.13 -1.58 5.22
CA GLY A 561 23.18 -1.68 6.24
C GLY A 561 23.43 -3.13 6.66
N VAL A 562 22.37 -3.92 6.83
CA VAL A 562 22.46 -5.36 7.11
C VAL A 562 23.22 -6.10 6.02
N ALA A 563 22.86 -5.89 4.75
CA ALA A 563 23.49 -6.56 3.62
C ALA A 563 24.99 -6.23 3.50
N LEU A 564 25.38 -4.97 3.74
CA LEU A 564 26.78 -4.55 3.74
C LEU A 564 27.57 -5.15 4.92
N LEU A 565 27.00 -5.15 6.12
CA LEU A 565 27.61 -5.74 7.31
C LEU A 565 27.82 -7.25 7.15
N ALA A 566 26.76 -7.98 6.76
CA ALA A 566 26.82 -9.42 6.53
C ALA A 566 27.74 -9.78 5.35
N GLY A 567 27.73 -8.98 4.28
CA GLY A 567 28.62 -9.12 3.13
C GLY A 567 30.09 -8.95 3.49
N ASP A 568 30.46 -7.98 4.33
CA ASP A 568 31.84 -7.84 4.82
C ASP A 568 32.23 -9.01 5.72
N ALA A 569 31.36 -9.40 6.67
CA ALA A 569 31.62 -10.51 7.59
C ALA A 569 31.83 -11.84 6.85
N SER A 570 31.08 -12.11 5.78
CA SER A 570 31.24 -13.33 4.98
C SER A 570 32.63 -13.40 4.34
N VAL A 571 33.04 -12.35 3.62
CA VAL A 571 34.35 -12.27 2.96
C VAL A 571 35.49 -12.28 3.96
N ARG A 572 35.33 -11.58 5.09
CA ARG A 572 36.32 -11.55 6.17
C ARG A 572 36.51 -12.92 6.79
N SER A 573 35.42 -13.65 7.03
CA SER A 573 35.46 -15.03 7.52
C SER A 573 36.25 -15.93 6.57
N VAL A 574 35.99 -15.86 5.26
CA VAL A 574 36.75 -16.59 4.23
C VAL A 574 38.24 -16.28 4.31
N ARG A 575 38.64 -15.00 4.43
CA ARG A 575 40.05 -14.62 4.55
C ARG A 575 40.71 -15.18 5.80
N VAL A 576 40.00 -15.15 6.95
CA VAL A 576 40.53 -15.71 8.20
C VAL A 576 40.74 -17.21 8.08
N PHE A 577 39.73 -17.96 7.62
CA PHE A 577 39.85 -19.40 7.41
C PHE A 577 40.95 -19.77 6.42
N ASN A 578 41.09 -19.02 5.33
CA ASN A 578 42.18 -19.21 4.38
C ASN A 578 43.56 -18.98 5.00
N SER A 579 43.70 -17.98 5.88
CA SER A 579 44.98 -17.73 6.58
C SER A 579 45.37 -18.87 7.53
N LEU A 580 44.38 -19.60 8.05
CA LEU A 580 44.57 -20.74 8.93
C LEU A 580 44.95 -21.99 8.14
N LEU A 581 44.21 -22.29 7.06
CA LEU A 581 44.51 -23.42 6.18
C LEU A 581 45.89 -23.32 5.53
N ARG A 582 46.32 -22.12 5.15
CA ARG A 582 47.69 -21.90 4.61
C ARG A 582 48.79 -22.28 5.59
N ARG A 583 48.54 -22.20 6.91
CA ARG A 583 49.51 -22.57 7.94
C ARG A 583 49.64 -24.08 8.10
N GLU A 584 48.57 -24.84 7.87
CA GLU A 584 48.55 -26.29 8.09
C GLU A 584 48.79 -27.10 6.81
N ALA A 585 48.21 -26.69 5.68
CA ALA A 585 48.20 -27.46 4.43
C ALA A 585 49.28 -27.04 3.40
N GLY A 586 50.12 -26.04 3.72
CA GLY A 586 51.09 -25.47 2.77
C GLY A 586 50.44 -24.74 1.59
N ASP A 587 51.17 -24.57 0.49
CA ASP A 587 50.76 -23.77 -0.68
C ASP A 587 49.86 -24.53 -1.68
N VAL A 588 49.08 -25.49 -1.19
CA VAL A 588 48.16 -26.28 -2.02
C VAL A 588 47.00 -25.38 -2.48
N ARG A 589 47.08 -24.93 -3.74
CA ARG A 589 46.19 -23.88 -4.29
C ARG A 589 44.70 -24.21 -4.22
N TRP A 590 44.31 -25.48 -4.30
CA TRP A 590 42.89 -25.87 -4.27
C TRP A 590 42.27 -25.79 -2.86
N VAL A 591 43.05 -26.08 -1.81
CA VAL A 591 42.61 -26.02 -0.40
C VAL A 591 42.18 -24.60 0.00
N GLN A 592 42.79 -23.59 -0.63
CA GLN A 592 42.48 -22.17 -0.42
C GLN A 592 41.11 -21.74 -0.98
N TRP A 593 40.45 -22.60 -1.77
CA TRP A 593 39.09 -22.35 -2.26
C TRP A 593 38.02 -22.96 -1.36
N ILE A 594 38.37 -23.85 -0.42
CA ILE A 594 37.40 -24.53 0.45
C ILE A 594 36.57 -23.53 1.28
N PRO A 595 37.14 -22.55 1.99
CA PRO A 595 36.33 -21.62 2.79
C PRO A 595 35.44 -20.73 1.92
N ALA A 596 35.92 -20.34 0.73
CA ALA A 596 35.13 -19.56 -0.22
C ALA A 596 33.94 -20.37 -0.76
N GLY A 597 34.17 -21.65 -1.10
CA GLY A 597 33.12 -22.58 -1.52
C GLY A 597 32.10 -22.84 -0.41
N ALA A 598 32.56 -23.07 0.83
CA ALA A 598 31.69 -23.26 1.99
C ALA A 598 30.82 -22.02 2.26
N MET A 599 31.42 -20.82 2.23
CA MET A 599 30.66 -19.57 2.38
C MET A 599 29.66 -19.36 1.25
N ALA A 600 30.04 -19.67 0.00
CA ALA A 600 29.11 -19.61 -1.13
C ALA A 600 27.93 -20.57 -0.95
N LEU A 601 28.17 -21.80 -0.49
CA LEU A 601 27.11 -22.76 -0.17
C LEU A 601 26.20 -22.28 0.96
N LEU A 602 26.76 -21.64 2.00
CA LEU A 602 25.96 -21.03 3.09
C LEU A 602 25.08 -19.90 2.57
N LEU A 603 25.62 -19.01 1.73
CA LEU A 603 24.85 -17.93 1.12
C LEU A 603 23.75 -18.47 0.19
N LEU A 604 24.05 -19.50 -0.61
CA LEU A 604 23.05 -20.19 -1.44
C LEU A 604 21.97 -20.89 -0.58
N TRP A 605 22.35 -21.44 0.57
CA TRP A 605 21.39 -22.01 1.51
C TRP A 605 20.48 -20.92 2.08
N GLY A 606 21.03 -19.79 2.55
CA GLY A 606 20.25 -18.63 2.97
C GLY A 606 19.32 -18.11 1.87
N ALA A 607 19.78 -18.05 0.62
CA ALA A 607 18.94 -17.69 -0.53
C ALA A 607 17.79 -18.69 -0.75
N SER A 608 18.04 -20.00 -0.65
CA SER A 608 17.00 -21.01 -0.79
C SER A 608 15.98 -20.97 0.36
N LEU A 609 16.40 -20.63 1.59
CA LEU A 609 15.49 -20.38 2.71
C LEU A 609 14.59 -19.17 2.45
N ASN A 610 15.16 -18.03 2.03
CA ASN A 610 14.39 -16.83 1.70
C ASN A 610 13.38 -17.10 0.57
N TYR A 611 13.81 -17.83 -0.47
CA TYR A 611 12.93 -18.25 -1.57
C TYR A 611 11.74 -19.09 -1.06
N ARG A 612 12.02 -20.18 -0.34
CA ARG A 612 10.98 -21.09 0.16
C ARG A 612 10.02 -20.38 1.11
N LEU A 613 10.58 -19.61 2.05
CA LEU A 613 9.77 -18.87 3.02
C LEU A 613 8.82 -17.87 2.36
N TYR A 614 9.24 -17.22 1.27
CA TYR A 614 8.39 -16.29 0.55
C TYR A 614 7.40 -17.01 -0.38
N PHE A 615 7.91 -17.78 -1.35
CA PHE A 615 7.12 -18.33 -2.46
C PHE A 615 6.33 -19.60 -2.11
N ASP A 616 6.78 -20.39 -1.14
CA ASP A 616 6.15 -21.66 -0.80
C ASP A 616 5.31 -21.58 0.50
N VAL A 617 5.76 -20.78 1.47
CA VAL A 617 5.14 -20.66 2.81
C VAL A 617 4.29 -19.41 2.94
N GLN A 618 4.91 -18.21 2.92
CA GLN A 618 4.22 -16.94 3.15
C GLN A 618 3.10 -16.71 2.14
N ALA A 619 3.33 -17.07 0.88
CA ALA A 619 2.33 -16.89 -0.16
C ALA A 619 1.10 -17.81 -0.07
N LYS A 620 1.12 -18.84 0.80
CA LYS A 620 -0.01 -19.75 1.06
C LYS A 620 -0.62 -19.54 2.45
N ASP A 621 -0.10 -18.60 3.23
CA ASP A 621 -0.60 -18.33 4.58
C ASP A 621 -1.94 -17.60 4.50
N GLY A 622 -2.98 -18.15 5.13
CA GLY A 622 -4.33 -17.58 5.08
C GLY A 622 -4.41 -16.16 5.65
N ARG A 623 -3.58 -15.81 6.64
CA ARG A 623 -3.52 -14.46 7.22
C ARG A 623 -2.90 -13.47 6.25
N VAL A 624 -1.90 -13.92 5.47
CA VAL A 624 -1.32 -13.12 4.40
C VAL A 624 -2.36 -12.92 3.31
N TRP A 625 -3.07 -13.98 2.91
CA TRP A 625 -4.12 -13.90 1.90
C TRP A 625 -5.23 -12.92 2.26
N GLN A 626 -5.77 -12.99 3.48
CA GLN A 626 -6.78 -12.08 3.99
C GLN A 626 -6.32 -10.62 4.06
N ALA A 627 -5.03 -10.37 4.19
CA ALA A 627 -4.50 -9.01 4.35
C ALA A 627 -4.38 -8.22 3.03
N PHE A 628 -4.72 -8.80 1.88
CA PHE A 628 -4.59 -8.20 0.55
C PHE A 628 -5.92 -8.03 -0.20
N SER A 629 -6.99 -7.64 0.51
CA SER A 629 -8.32 -7.36 -0.07
C SER A 629 -8.79 -8.42 -1.09
N PRO A 630 -8.86 -9.70 -0.68
CA PRO A 630 -9.12 -10.79 -1.60
C PRO A 630 -10.56 -10.80 -2.13
N ILE A 631 -11.55 -10.39 -1.33
CA ILE A 631 -12.95 -10.31 -1.76
C ILE A 631 -13.06 -9.30 -2.89
N GLU A 632 -12.54 -8.09 -2.66
CA GLU A 632 -12.59 -6.98 -3.59
C GLU A 632 -11.81 -7.30 -4.87
N THR A 633 -10.67 -7.99 -4.76
CA THR A 633 -9.88 -8.41 -5.93
C THR A 633 -10.63 -9.46 -6.77
N THR A 634 -11.28 -10.43 -6.14
CA THR A 634 -12.06 -11.46 -6.84
C THR A 634 -13.29 -10.86 -7.50
N VAL A 635 -14.09 -10.06 -6.77
CA VAL A 635 -15.25 -9.32 -7.32
C VAL A 635 -14.82 -8.47 -8.50
N ALA A 636 -13.71 -7.74 -8.39
CA ALA A 636 -13.22 -6.91 -9.49
C ALA A 636 -12.81 -7.71 -10.72
N SER A 637 -12.29 -8.92 -10.52
CA SER A 637 -11.93 -9.83 -11.62
C SER A 637 -13.19 -10.35 -12.32
N GLU A 638 -14.25 -10.66 -11.56
CA GLU A 638 -15.55 -11.07 -12.12
C GLU A 638 -16.20 -9.90 -12.89
N VAL A 639 -16.24 -8.70 -12.31
CA VAL A 639 -16.75 -7.50 -13.00
C VAL A 639 -15.97 -7.27 -14.30
N ALA A 640 -14.64 -7.32 -14.28
CA ALA A 640 -13.81 -7.19 -15.48
C ALA A 640 -14.09 -8.26 -16.55
N ALA A 641 -14.50 -9.47 -16.16
CA ALA A 641 -14.80 -10.56 -17.08
C ALA A 641 -16.20 -10.47 -17.69
N ARG A 642 -17.15 -9.83 -17.01
CA ARG A 642 -18.60 -9.84 -17.34
C ARG A 642 -19.18 -8.48 -17.76
N MET A 643 -18.40 -7.40 -17.64
CA MET A 643 -18.89 -6.03 -17.90
C MET A 643 -19.27 -5.73 -19.36
N ASP A 644 -18.96 -6.62 -20.30
CA ASP A 644 -19.27 -6.43 -21.73
C ASP A 644 -20.50 -7.26 -22.18
N ASP A 645 -20.95 -8.24 -21.39
CA ASP A 645 -22.04 -9.15 -21.74
C ASP A 645 -23.17 -9.23 -20.69
N HIS A 646 -22.98 -8.64 -19.51
CA HIS A 646 -23.99 -8.57 -18.45
C HIS A 646 -24.19 -7.15 -17.95
N SER A 647 -25.40 -6.89 -17.45
CA SER A 647 -25.64 -5.74 -16.58
C SER A 647 -25.21 -6.08 -15.15
N LEU A 648 -24.23 -5.33 -14.64
CA LEU A 648 -23.59 -5.65 -13.36
C LEU A 648 -24.15 -4.80 -12.23
N TYR A 649 -24.54 -5.46 -11.14
CA TYR A 649 -25.11 -4.84 -9.94
C TYR A 649 -24.30 -5.25 -8.71
N LEU A 650 -23.85 -4.30 -7.91
CA LEU A 650 -23.03 -4.57 -6.74
C LEU A 650 -23.68 -4.01 -5.48
N SER A 651 -23.60 -4.79 -4.41
CA SER A 651 -23.98 -4.35 -3.06
C SER A 651 -23.24 -3.07 -2.64
N PRO A 652 -23.81 -2.23 -1.76
CA PRO A 652 -23.19 -0.99 -1.30
C PRO A 652 -21.78 -1.17 -0.74
N ARG A 653 -21.55 -2.28 -0.02
CA ARG A 653 -20.23 -2.60 0.51
C ARG A 653 -19.23 -2.79 -0.62
N LEU A 654 -19.57 -3.54 -1.67
CA LEU A 654 -18.65 -3.85 -2.77
C LEU A 654 -18.45 -2.67 -3.74
N TYR A 655 -19.49 -1.86 -3.99
CA TYR A 655 -19.52 -0.80 -5.00
C TYR A 655 -18.44 0.28 -4.83
N HIS A 656 -18.14 0.70 -3.58
CA HIS A 656 -17.25 1.83 -3.32
C HIS A 656 -15.76 1.49 -3.24
N PHE A 657 -15.37 0.22 -3.33
CA PHE A 657 -14.00 -0.21 -3.05
C PHE A 657 -12.98 0.23 -4.11
N SER A 658 -11.83 0.72 -3.64
CA SER A 658 -10.77 1.24 -4.52
C SER A 658 -10.10 0.17 -5.41
N PRO A 659 -9.88 -1.10 -4.97
CA PRO A 659 -9.37 -2.15 -5.86
C PRO A 659 -10.30 -2.42 -7.05
N LEU A 660 -11.60 -2.46 -6.79
CA LEU A 660 -12.63 -2.63 -7.81
C LEU A 660 -12.58 -1.50 -8.83
N LYS A 661 -12.68 -0.25 -8.38
CA LYS A 661 -12.62 0.94 -9.26
C LYS A 661 -11.36 0.98 -10.12
N PHE A 662 -10.21 0.59 -9.57
CA PHE A 662 -8.96 0.57 -10.31
C PHE A 662 -8.92 -0.52 -11.38
N LEU A 663 -9.29 -1.76 -11.02
CA LEU A 663 -9.20 -2.92 -11.93
C LEU A 663 -10.23 -2.89 -13.06
N THR A 664 -11.33 -2.16 -12.86
CA THR A 664 -12.44 -2.04 -13.82
C THR A 664 -12.43 -0.69 -14.55
N TYR A 665 -11.42 0.14 -14.30
CA TYR A 665 -11.29 1.47 -14.89
C TYR A 665 -11.21 1.40 -16.42
N ARG A 666 -12.06 2.17 -17.09
CA ARG A 666 -11.99 2.44 -18.54
C ARG A 666 -11.80 3.93 -18.77
N SER A 667 -10.73 4.29 -19.48
CA SER A 667 -10.35 5.68 -19.72
C SER A 667 -11.40 6.44 -20.54
N PRO A 668 -11.82 7.66 -20.13
CA PRO A 668 -12.68 8.50 -20.95
C PRO A 668 -12.10 8.81 -22.33
N ALA A 669 -10.77 8.90 -22.44
CA ALA A 669 -10.09 9.13 -23.71
C ALA A 669 -10.20 7.94 -24.69
N GLU A 670 -10.57 6.76 -24.20
CA GLU A 670 -10.77 5.53 -24.98
C GLU A 670 -12.26 5.16 -25.09
N GLY A 671 -13.16 6.08 -24.73
CA GLY A 671 -14.62 5.86 -24.76
C GLY A 671 -15.19 5.20 -23.50
N GLY A 672 -14.42 5.08 -22.42
CA GLY A 672 -14.89 4.60 -21.12
C GLY A 672 -15.61 5.68 -20.29
N GLY A 673 -16.28 5.28 -19.21
CA GLY A 673 -16.97 6.19 -18.30
C GLY A 673 -16.08 6.85 -17.23
N GLY A 674 -14.81 6.45 -17.14
CA GLY A 674 -13.89 6.98 -16.13
C GLY A 674 -14.19 6.48 -14.72
N LEU A 675 -13.70 7.20 -13.71
CA LEU A 675 -13.88 6.84 -12.30
C LEU A 675 -15.28 7.12 -11.74
N ASP A 676 -16.00 8.08 -12.32
CA ASP A 676 -17.30 8.54 -11.83
C ASP A 676 -18.48 7.82 -12.52
N HIS A 677 -18.24 7.15 -13.65
CA HIS A 677 -19.22 6.32 -14.35
C HIS A 677 -18.69 4.90 -14.58
N PRO A 678 -18.59 4.07 -13.53
CA PRO A 678 -18.14 2.69 -13.67
C PRO A 678 -19.11 1.84 -14.52
N ALA A 679 -18.62 0.74 -15.09
CA ALA A 679 -19.41 -0.21 -15.88
C ALA A 679 -20.30 -1.14 -15.02
N TYR A 680 -20.68 -0.70 -13.82
CA TYR A 680 -21.50 -1.45 -12.88
C TYR A 680 -22.33 -0.47 -12.05
N GLN A 681 -23.46 -0.96 -11.55
CA GLN A 681 -24.47 -0.19 -10.83
C GLN A 681 -24.48 -0.58 -9.36
N LEU A 682 -24.85 0.37 -8.50
CA LEU A 682 -25.16 0.09 -7.11
C LEU A 682 -26.51 -0.63 -7.05
N ALA A 683 -26.61 -1.68 -6.26
CA ALA A 683 -27.88 -2.35 -5.98
C ALA A 683 -28.03 -2.64 -4.48
N ASP A 684 -29.10 -2.12 -3.90
CA ASP A 684 -29.70 -2.62 -2.68
C ASP A 684 -30.82 -3.60 -3.09
N PRO A 685 -30.59 -4.93 -3.02
CA PRO A 685 -31.54 -5.91 -3.53
C PRO A 685 -32.90 -5.88 -2.83
N VAL A 686 -33.00 -5.32 -1.61
CA VAL A 686 -34.28 -5.21 -0.91
C VAL A 686 -35.13 -4.06 -1.46
N SER A 687 -34.47 -2.97 -1.87
CA SER A 687 -35.13 -1.74 -2.31
C SER A 687 -35.21 -1.58 -3.84
N ASP A 688 -34.33 -2.26 -4.58
CA ASP A 688 -34.09 -2.02 -6.00
C ASP A 688 -34.69 -3.10 -6.92
N LEU A 689 -35.33 -4.13 -6.35
CA LEU A 689 -36.01 -5.17 -7.10
C LEU A 689 -37.51 -4.84 -7.28
N PRO A 690 -38.09 -5.12 -8.46
CA PRO A 690 -37.45 -5.61 -9.69
C PRO A 690 -36.60 -4.52 -10.38
N ILE A 691 -35.55 -4.93 -11.08
CA ILE A 691 -34.65 -3.99 -11.77
C ILE A 691 -35.24 -3.38 -13.04
N SER A 692 -34.99 -2.09 -13.22
CA SER A 692 -35.41 -1.29 -14.38
C SER A 692 -34.38 -1.30 -15.53
N ASP A 693 -33.79 -2.45 -15.85
CA ASP A 693 -32.72 -2.52 -16.85
C ASP A 693 -33.26 -2.25 -18.27
N PRO A 694 -32.76 -1.22 -18.98
CA PRO A 694 -33.29 -0.87 -20.29
C PRO A 694 -32.80 -1.79 -21.42
N PHE A 695 -31.81 -2.67 -21.18
CA PHE A 695 -31.14 -3.43 -22.24
C PHE A 695 -31.59 -4.89 -22.33
N ALA A 696 -32.38 -5.39 -21.38
CA ALA A 696 -32.82 -6.79 -21.31
C ALA A 696 -31.66 -7.81 -21.44
N GLN A 697 -30.46 -7.43 -20.99
CA GLN A 697 -29.32 -8.33 -20.86
C GLN A 697 -29.47 -9.15 -19.59
N ASP A 698 -28.76 -10.29 -19.51
CA ASP A 698 -28.64 -11.02 -18.27
C ASP A 698 -28.00 -10.11 -17.21
N ALA A 699 -28.63 -10.02 -16.04
CA ALA A 699 -28.12 -9.24 -14.93
C ALA A 699 -27.33 -10.13 -13.97
N LEU A 700 -26.16 -9.65 -13.55
CA LEU A 700 -25.31 -10.32 -12.58
C LEU A 700 -25.14 -9.44 -11.35
N PHE A 701 -25.65 -9.91 -10.22
CA PHE A 701 -25.49 -9.29 -8.92
C PHE A 701 -24.33 -9.92 -8.19
N LEU A 702 -23.42 -9.08 -7.69
CA LEU A 702 -22.34 -9.46 -6.80
C LEU A 702 -22.62 -8.83 -5.44
N LEU A 703 -23.18 -9.64 -4.55
CA LEU A 703 -23.65 -9.22 -3.24
C LEU A 703 -22.67 -9.70 -2.18
N ASP A 704 -22.36 -8.88 -1.18
CA ASP A 704 -21.57 -9.35 -0.06
C ASP A 704 -22.33 -10.42 0.75
N THR A 705 -21.63 -11.15 1.61
CA THR A 705 -22.18 -12.32 2.32
C THR A 705 -23.33 -12.00 3.27
N TYR A 706 -23.60 -10.72 3.54
CA TYR A 706 -24.78 -10.28 4.28
C TYR A 706 -26.09 -10.65 3.58
N TYR A 707 -26.09 -10.73 2.24
CA TYR A 707 -27.29 -11.03 1.44
C TYR A 707 -27.43 -12.52 1.09
N GLN A 708 -26.68 -13.41 1.76
CA GLN A 708 -26.70 -14.85 1.47
C GLN A 708 -28.10 -15.48 1.58
N ASP A 709 -28.99 -14.87 2.36
CA ASP A 709 -30.34 -15.35 2.65
C ASP A 709 -31.45 -14.55 1.91
N VAL A 710 -31.08 -13.67 0.96
CA VAL A 710 -32.00 -12.94 0.07
C VAL A 710 -32.45 -13.67 -1.22
N PRO A 711 -32.05 -14.93 -1.55
CA PRO A 711 -32.53 -15.61 -2.75
C PRO A 711 -34.05 -15.65 -2.94
N GLU A 712 -34.82 -15.75 -1.86
CA GLU A 712 -36.29 -15.80 -1.89
C GLU A 712 -36.89 -14.55 -2.55
N LEU A 713 -36.35 -13.37 -2.23
CA LEU A 713 -36.80 -12.11 -2.83
C LEU A 713 -36.56 -12.09 -4.35
N PHE A 714 -35.41 -12.62 -4.79
CA PHE A 714 -35.12 -12.75 -6.22
C PHE A 714 -36.07 -13.74 -6.89
N THR A 715 -36.33 -14.91 -6.30
CA THR A 715 -37.20 -15.93 -6.90
C THR A 715 -38.65 -15.47 -7.04
N ASN A 716 -39.12 -14.53 -6.19
CA ASN A 716 -40.45 -13.92 -6.33
C ASN A 716 -40.62 -13.13 -7.63
N TYR A 717 -39.57 -12.43 -8.08
CA TYR A 717 -39.61 -11.67 -9.32
C TYR A 717 -39.05 -12.46 -10.51
N TYR A 718 -38.05 -13.31 -10.25
CA TYR A 718 -37.23 -14.00 -11.24
C TYR A 718 -37.12 -15.50 -10.88
N PRO A 719 -38.12 -16.32 -11.25
CA PRO A 719 -38.17 -17.73 -10.85
C PRO A 719 -36.97 -18.56 -11.31
N SER A 720 -36.29 -18.15 -12.40
CA SER A 720 -35.12 -18.86 -12.93
C SER A 720 -33.78 -18.24 -12.49
N ALA A 721 -33.78 -17.31 -11.53
CA ALA A 721 -32.55 -16.74 -10.98
C ALA A 721 -31.63 -17.85 -10.41
N ALA A 722 -30.34 -17.75 -10.72
CA ALA A 722 -29.32 -18.70 -10.26
C ALA A 722 -28.45 -18.08 -9.17
N PHE A 723 -28.19 -18.84 -8.10
CA PHE A 723 -27.46 -18.38 -6.92
C PHE A 723 -26.20 -19.21 -6.69
N GLU A 724 -25.06 -18.56 -6.45
CA GLU A 724 -23.80 -19.21 -6.13
C GLU A 724 -23.09 -18.46 -4.99
N LEU A 725 -22.86 -19.15 -3.86
CA LEU A 725 -21.99 -18.65 -2.80
C LEU A 725 -20.53 -18.91 -3.20
N VAL A 726 -19.81 -17.86 -3.57
CA VAL A 726 -18.42 -17.96 -4.01
C VAL A 726 -17.50 -18.03 -2.79
N GLU A 727 -16.74 -19.11 -2.68
CA GLU A 727 -15.82 -19.36 -1.56
C GLU A 727 -14.34 -19.18 -1.94
N GLY A 728 -13.56 -18.67 -1.00
CA GLY A 728 -12.12 -18.56 -1.08
C GLY A 728 -11.39 -19.79 -0.53
N PRO A 729 -10.04 -19.74 -0.47
CA PRO A 729 -9.24 -20.82 0.11
C PRO A 729 -9.70 -21.18 1.52
N GLY A 730 -9.96 -22.47 1.75
CA GLY A 730 -10.41 -22.99 3.04
C GLY A 730 -11.93 -22.93 3.26
N GLY A 731 -12.73 -22.66 2.23
CA GLY A 731 -14.20 -22.62 2.31
C GLY A 731 -14.72 -21.35 2.98
N ASN A 732 -13.94 -20.27 2.96
CA ASN A 732 -14.39 -18.99 3.53
C ASN A 732 -15.29 -18.28 2.50
N PRO A 733 -16.53 -17.91 2.82
CA PRO A 733 -17.42 -17.24 1.87
C PRO A 733 -16.86 -15.85 1.52
N LEU A 734 -16.93 -15.48 0.24
CA LEU A 734 -16.43 -14.21 -0.29
C LEU A 734 -17.57 -13.27 -0.67
N TYR A 735 -18.49 -13.75 -1.49
CA TYR A 735 -19.67 -13.01 -1.97
C TYR A 735 -20.71 -13.99 -2.51
N LEU A 736 -21.97 -13.56 -2.56
CA LEU A 736 -23.05 -14.23 -3.25
C LEU A 736 -23.15 -13.68 -4.69
N SER A 737 -23.14 -14.58 -5.66
CA SER A 737 -23.43 -14.28 -7.06
C SER A 737 -24.89 -14.61 -7.35
N VAL A 738 -25.63 -13.67 -7.96
CA VAL A 738 -27.00 -13.92 -8.44
C VAL A 738 -27.09 -13.56 -9.92
N THR A 739 -27.46 -14.53 -10.76
CA THR A 739 -27.65 -14.31 -12.20
C THR A 739 -29.14 -14.34 -12.52
N VAL A 740 -29.64 -13.25 -13.11
CA VAL A 740 -31.03 -13.09 -13.53
C VAL A 740 -31.12 -13.06 -15.05
N PRO A 741 -31.92 -13.94 -15.69
CA PRO A 741 -32.06 -13.94 -17.15
C PRO A 741 -32.70 -12.64 -17.69
N GLY A 742 -32.14 -12.12 -18.77
CA GLY A 742 -32.62 -10.91 -19.46
C GLY A 742 -34.06 -11.05 -19.97
N GLU A 743 -34.48 -12.26 -20.30
CA GLU A 743 -35.86 -12.57 -20.71
C GLU A 743 -36.87 -12.38 -19.58
N GLU A 744 -36.52 -12.74 -18.34
CA GLU A 744 -37.41 -12.54 -17.19
C GLU A 744 -37.47 -11.06 -16.80
N ILE A 745 -36.35 -10.33 -16.89
CA ILE A 745 -36.33 -8.87 -16.71
C ILE A 745 -37.27 -8.21 -17.72
N ALA A 746 -37.16 -8.56 -19.00
CA ALA A 746 -38.02 -8.02 -20.05
C ALA A 746 -39.49 -8.40 -19.87
N ALA A 747 -39.79 -9.59 -19.34
CA ALA A 747 -41.15 -10.07 -19.15
C ALA A 747 -41.93 -9.27 -18.08
N LEU A 748 -41.24 -8.70 -17.08
CA LEU A 748 -41.89 -7.89 -16.04
C LEU A 748 -42.22 -6.46 -16.49
N GLN A 749 -41.58 -5.96 -17.55
CA GLN A 749 -41.68 -4.56 -18.00
C GLN A 749 -43.02 -4.25 -18.69
N GLY A 750 -43.54 -3.03 -18.46
CA GLY A 750 -44.80 -2.54 -19.01
C GLY A 750 -45.95 -2.55 -18.00
N LEU A 751 -47.18 -2.38 -18.48
CA LEU A 751 -48.41 -2.40 -17.68
C LEU A 751 -49.42 -3.38 -18.27
N LEU A 752 -50.46 -3.71 -17.52
CA LEU A 752 -51.60 -4.48 -18.02
C LEU A 752 -52.71 -3.52 -18.45
N GLY A 753 -53.05 -3.52 -19.74
CA GLY A 753 -54.23 -2.86 -20.26
C GLY A 753 -55.46 -3.76 -20.04
N VAL A 754 -56.38 -3.33 -19.19
CA VAL A 754 -57.65 -4.00 -18.88
C VAL A 754 -58.78 -3.21 -19.51
N TYR A 755 -59.52 -3.84 -20.41
CA TYR A 755 -60.59 -3.19 -21.15
C TYR A 755 -61.94 -3.88 -20.92
N THR A 756 -62.90 -3.13 -20.38
CA THR A 756 -64.20 -3.69 -19.96
C THR A 756 -65.36 -3.07 -20.74
N GLN A 757 -66.25 -3.91 -21.27
CA GLN A 757 -67.54 -3.53 -21.87
C GLN A 757 -68.71 -3.93 -20.95
N GLN A 758 -69.75 -3.10 -20.82
CA GLN A 758 -70.85 -3.36 -19.87
C GLN A 758 -71.72 -4.61 -20.15
N THR A 759 -71.61 -5.29 -21.30
CA THR A 759 -72.47 -6.45 -21.63
C THR A 759 -72.12 -7.76 -20.89
N GLY A 760 -71.20 -7.72 -19.92
CA GLY A 760 -70.87 -8.87 -19.06
C GLY A 760 -69.98 -9.92 -19.72
N ALA A 761 -69.39 -9.63 -20.89
CA ALA A 761 -68.31 -10.41 -21.46
C ALA A 761 -66.98 -10.08 -20.75
N GLN A 762 -66.14 -11.09 -20.47
CA GLN A 762 -64.84 -10.92 -19.82
C GLN A 762 -63.99 -9.86 -20.55
N GLY A 763 -63.41 -8.94 -19.78
CA GLY A 763 -62.55 -7.88 -20.31
C GLY A 763 -61.34 -8.44 -21.04
N VAL A 764 -60.90 -7.73 -22.08
CA VAL A 764 -59.66 -8.05 -22.79
C VAL A 764 -58.49 -7.53 -21.95
N VAL A 765 -57.54 -8.41 -21.63
CA VAL A 765 -56.31 -8.05 -20.92
C VAL A 765 -55.14 -8.20 -21.90
N GLU A 766 -54.44 -7.11 -22.15
CA GLU A 766 -53.26 -7.07 -23.03
C GLU A 766 -52.09 -6.39 -22.33
N THR A 767 -50.87 -6.85 -22.57
CA THR A 767 -49.68 -6.15 -22.09
C THR A 767 -49.50 -4.84 -22.88
N TYR A 768 -49.40 -3.74 -22.14
CA TYR A 768 -49.18 -2.41 -22.67
C TYR A 768 -47.73 -1.99 -22.47
N ALA A 769 -47.01 -1.83 -23.59
CA ALA A 769 -45.60 -1.45 -23.63
C ALA A 769 -45.36 0.00 -24.09
N GLY A 770 -46.42 0.83 -24.17
CA GLY A 770 -46.33 2.21 -24.70
C GLY A 770 -45.73 3.23 -23.74
N GLY A 771 -45.31 2.82 -22.54
CA GLY A 771 -44.71 3.67 -21.51
C GLY A 771 -45.66 4.76 -21.05
N SER A 772 -45.21 6.02 -21.12
CA SER A 772 -45.96 7.19 -20.63
C SER A 772 -47.12 7.66 -21.52
N ARG A 773 -47.41 7.00 -22.65
CA ARG A 773 -48.34 7.49 -23.70
C ARG A 773 -49.50 6.54 -23.94
N PHE A 774 -50.50 6.55 -23.08
CA PHE A 774 -51.62 5.63 -23.10
C PHE A 774 -52.58 5.95 -24.24
N VAL A 775 -52.76 4.99 -25.14
CA VAL A 775 -53.55 5.15 -26.36
C VAL A 775 -54.74 4.21 -26.27
N TRP A 776 -55.93 4.75 -26.51
CA TRP A 776 -57.14 3.93 -26.55
C TRP A 776 -57.01 2.79 -27.57
N PRO A 777 -57.28 1.54 -27.18
CA PRO A 777 -57.10 0.40 -28.08
C PRO A 777 -58.07 0.45 -29.26
N THR A 778 -57.53 0.27 -30.46
CA THR A 778 -58.30 0.25 -31.71
C THR A 778 -59.25 -0.94 -31.81
N SER A 779 -59.00 -2.01 -31.05
CA SER A 779 -59.87 -3.18 -30.94
C SER A 779 -61.21 -2.87 -30.28
N LEU A 780 -61.28 -1.87 -29.37
CA LEU A 780 -62.53 -1.37 -28.80
C LEU A 780 -63.15 -0.23 -29.62
N ALA A 781 -62.36 0.53 -30.37
CA ALA A 781 -62.88 1.61 -31.24
C ALA A 781 -63.82 1.09 -32.35
N ALA A 782 -63.74 -0.19 -32.72
CA ALA A 782 -64.67 -0.83 -33.66
C ALA A 782 -66.00 -1.29 -33.01
N ALA A 783 -66.11 -1.26 -31.68
CA ALA A 783 -67.23 -1.83 -30.93
C ALA A 783 -68.26 -0.82 -30.41
N ASP A 784 -68.05 0.50 -30.57
CA ASP A 784 -68.98 1.50 -30.04
C ASP A 784 -69.91 2.15 -31.08
N ALA A 785 -71.19 1.83 -30.94
CA ALA A 785 -72.29 2.74 -31.26
C ALA A 785 -73.18 3.03 -30.04
N GLY A 786 -72.72 2.78 -28.80
CA GLY A 786 -73.48 3.22 -27.62
C GLY A 786 -72.95 2.77 -26.26
N GLY A 787 -72.15 3.64 -25.63
CA GLY A 787 -72.16 3.92 -24.19
C GLY A 787 -71.45 2.94 -23.25
N ASP A 788 -70.53 3.49 -22.46
CA ASP A 788 -69.91 2.93 -21.24
C ASP A 788 -68.89 1.79 -21.43
N ALA A 789 -67.73 2.12 -22.01
CA ALA A 789 -66.53 1.27 -22.01
C ALA A 789 -65.41 1.92 -21.18
N THR A 790 -64.65 1.11 -20.43
CA THR A 790 -63.54 1.60 -19.58
C THR A 790 -62.22 0.97 -20.04
N ALA A 791 -61.19 1.80 -20.16
CA ALA A 791 -59.81 1.37 -20.33
C ALA A 791 -59.01 1.69 -19.06
N GLN A 792 -58.31 0.70 -18.52
CA GLN A 792 -57.42 0.84 -17.38
C GLN A 792 -56.04 0.32 -17.74
N TRP A 793 -54.99 1.04 -17.36
CA TRP A 793 -53.61 0.57 -17.43
C TRP A 793 -53.09 0.42 -16.01
N VAL A 794 -52.91 -0.82 -15.58
CA VAL A 794 -52.65 -1.18 -14.18
C VAL A 794 -51.33 -1.93 -14.07
N GLY A 795 -50.56 -1.62 -13.03
CA GLY A 795 -49.29 -2.27 -12.72
C GLY A 795 -48.62 -1.54 -11.55
N SER A 796 -47.29 -1.40 -11.63
CA SER A 796 -46.51 -0.59 -10.71
C SER A 796 -45.63 0.41 -11.44
N LEU A 797 -45.33 1.50 -10.77
CA LEU A 797 -44.31 2.47 -11.14
C LEU A 797 -43.15 2.35 -10.14
N LEU A 798 -41.92 2.16 -10.64
CA LEU A 798 -40.71 2.21 -9.84
C LEU A 798 -40.29 3.68 -9.62
N ILE A 799 -40.30 4.11 -8.36
CA ILE A 799 -39.73 5.38 -7.92
C ILE A 799 -38.23 5.15 -7.63
N PRO A 800 -37.32 5.78 -8.40
CA PRO A 800 -35.89 5.49 -8.35
C PRO A 800 -35.16 6.08 -7.13
N ALA A 801 -35.73 7.09 -6.49
CA ALA A 801 -35.17 7.77 -5.32
C ALA A 801 -36.30 8.39 -4.50
N SER A 802 -36.16 8.39 -3.18
CA SER A 802 -37.16 9.03 -2.32
C SER A 802 -37.13 10.55 -2.50
N GLY A 803 -38.29 11.19 -2.61
CA GLY A 803 -38.34 12.64 -2.79
C GLY A 803 -39.71 13.20 -3.14
N LEU A 804 -39.77 14.51 -3.37
CA LEU A 804 -40.98 15.19 -3.85
C LEU A 804 -41.15 14.96 -5.36
N TYR A 805 -42.25 14.32 -5.72
CA TYR A 805 -42.71 14.12 -7.09
C TYR A 805 -43.98 14.91 -7.35
N ASP A 806 -44.17 15.35 -8.59
CA ASP A 806 -45.46 15.83 -9.10
C ASP A 806 -45.74 15.14 -10.44
N PHE A 807 -46.98 14.72 -10.68
CA PHE A 807 -47.36 14.05 -11.93
C PHE A 807 -48.37 14.91 -12.67
N ALA A 808 -48.10 15.13 -13.96
CA ALA A 808 -49.01 15.81 -14.85
C ALA A 808 -49.62 14.81 -15.83
N VAL A 809 -50.95 14.86 -15.94
CA VAL A 809 -51.75 14.03 -16.84
C VAL A 809 -52.34 14.92 -17.93
N ASP A 810 -51.82 14.80 -19.15
CA ASP A 810 -52.35 15.46 -20.33
C ASP A 810 -53.31 14.52 -21.06
N GLY A 811 -54.61 14.82 -21.06
CA GLY A 811 -55.64 14.01 -21.72
C GLY A 811 -56.85 13.72 -20.82
N PRO A 812 -57.84 12.95 -21.28
CA PRO A 812 -59.07 12.67 -20.54
C PRO A 812 -58.92 11.49 -19.54
N GLY A 813 -57.74 11.34 -18.93
CA GLY A 813 -57.42 10.24 -18.02
C GLY A 813 -57.31 10.69 -16.57
N GLU A 814 -57.58 9.77 -15.66
CA GLU A 814 -57.36 9.95 -14.22
C GLU A 814 -56.20 9.05 -13.77
N LEU A 815 -55.23 9.63 -13.05
CA LEU A 815 -54.09 8.91 -12.47
C LEU A 815 -54.37 8.61 -11.00
N THR A 816 -54.18 7.35 -10.63
CA THR A 816 -54.21 6.87 -9.26
C THR A 816 -52.85 6.26 -8.94
N LEU A 817 -52.28 6.64 -7.79
CA LEU A 817 -51.06 6.06 -7.24
C LEU A 817 -51.35 5.52 -5.83
N ASP A 818 -50.93 4.29 -5.54
CA ASP A 818 -51.20 3.59 -4.26
C ASP A 818 -52.67 3.60 -3.84
N GLY A 819 -53.56 3.51 -4.84
CA GLY A 819 -55.02 3.52 -4.64
C GLY A 819 -55.61 4.90 -4.31
N GLN A 820 -54.83 5.97 -4.37
CA GLN A 820 -55.30 7.35 -4.18
C GLN A 820 -55.21 8.16 -5.48
N PRO A 821 -56.25 8.94 -5.85
CA PRO A 821 -56.17 9.88 -6.97
C PRO A 821 -55.01 10.86 -6.78
N TRP A 822 -54.16 11.00 -7.79
CA TRP A 822 -53.01 11.89 -7.70
C TRP A 822 -53.42 13.36 -7.80
N SER A 823 -52.92 14.19 -6.90
CA SER A 823 -53.05 15.65 -7.03
C SER A 823 -51.90 16.38 -6.34
N GLY A 824 -51.29 17.32 -7.07
CA GLY A 824 -50.20 18.16 -6.60
C GLY A 824 -48.90 17.38 -6.32
N GLN A 825 -47.94 18.10 -5.74
CA GLN A 825 -46.65 17.54 -5.35
C GLN A 825 -46.78 16.76 -4.04
N GLN A 826 -46.27 15.53 -4.01
CA GLN A 826 -46.25 14.67 -2.82
C GLN A 826 -44.89 13.99 -2.69
N PHE A 827 -44.54 13.58 -1.46
CA PHE A 827 -43.32 12.82 -1.24
C PHE A 827 -43.59 11.33 -1.48
N LEU A 828 -42.75 10.71 -2.29
CA LEU A 828 -42.76 9.28 -2.54
C LEU A 828 -41.46 8.65 -2.04
N GLY A 829 -41.58 7.49 -1.41
CA GLY A 829 -40.42 6.67 -1.08
C GLY A 829 -39.88 5.97 -2.32
N LYS A 830 -38.60 5.62 -2.31
CA LYS A 830 -38.01 4.73 -3.33
C LYS A 830 -38.75 3.38 -3.34
N GLY A 831 -38.92 2.77 -4.52
CA GLY A 831 -39.50 1.42 -4.67
C GLY A 831 -40.72 1.36 -5.58
N LEU A 832 -41.44 0.24 -5.57
CA LEU A 832 -42.65 0.06 -6.37
C LEU A 832 -43.87 0.72 -5.72
N HIS A 833 -44.59 1.51 -6.52
CA HIS A 833 -45.88 2.11 -6.17
C HIS A 833 -46.96 1.57 -7.10
N ALA A 834 -48.15 1.28 -6.58
CA ALA A 834 -49.24 0.80 -7.41
C ALA A 834 -49.65 1.91 -8.37
N PHE A 835 -49.69 1.62 -9.66
CA PHE A 835 -49.94 2.61 -10.71
C PHE A 835 -51.16 2.24 -11.52
N GLU A 836 -52.10 3.19 -11.63
CA GLU A 836 -53.28 3.04 -12.45
C GLU A 836 -53.58 4.34 -13.21
N VAL A 837 -53.82 4.21 -14.51
CA VAL A 837 -54.43 5.27 -15.33
C VAL A 837 -55.74 4.74 -15.89
N GLN A 838 -56.84 5.46 -15.65
CA GLN A 838 -58.17 5.07 -16.10
C GLN A 838 -58.80 6.12 -17.03
N GLN A 839 -59.56 5.64 -18.02
CA GLN A 839 -60.43 6.45 -18.87
C GLN A 839 -61.82 5.80 -19.01
N THR A 840 -62.87 6.57 -18.75
CA THR A 840 -64.26 6.08 -18.62
C THR A 840 -65.13 6.30 -19.87
N GLU A 841 -64.65 7.00 -20.91
CA GLU A 841 -65.37 7.16 -22.18
C GLU A 841 -64.42 7.12 -23.40
N PRO A 842 -64.83 6.53 -24.55
CA PRO A 842 -64.05 6.57 -25.78
C PRO A 842 -64.03 7.99 -26.35
N GLY A 843 -62.95 8.73 -26.10
CA GLY A 843 -62.66 9.96 -26.81
C GLY A 843 -62.08 9.59 -28.18
N THR A 844 -62.67 10.09 -29.27
CA THR A 844 -62.08 9.98 -30.62
C THR A 844 -60.66 10.54 -30.59
N ASP A 845 -59.65 9.68 -30.76
CA ASP A 845 -58.21 9.98 -30.82
C ASP A 845 -57.54 10.57 -29.55
N ALA A 846 -58.12 10.41 -28.35
CA ALA A 846 -57.52 10.93 -27.12
C ALA A 846 -56.36 10.05 -26.62
N VAL A 847 -55.14 10.59 -26.63
CA VAL A 847 -53.95 10.01 -26.00
C VAL A 847 -53.80 10.62 -24.61
N ILE A 848 -53.60 9.78 -23.59
CA ILE A 848 -53.21 10.25 -22.26
C ILE A 848 -51.69 10.21 -22.18
N VAL A 849 -51.09 11.32 -21.77
CA VAL A 849 -49.65 11.41 -21.53
C VAL A 849 -49.43 11.68 -20.06
N VAL A 850 -48.72 10.79 -19.38
CA VAL A 850 -48.30 11.00 -18.00
C VAL A 850 -46.83 11.44 -18.00
N SER A 851 -46.56 12.55 -17.34
CA SER A 851 -45.21 13.06 -17.11
C SER A 851 -45.01 13.31 -15.63
N TRP A 852 -43.75 13.36 -15.20
CA TRP A 852 -43.40 13.61 -13.81
C TRP A 852 -42.40 14.78 -13.67
N LEU A 853 -42.42 15.41 -12.50
CA LEU A 853 -41.36 16.27 -12.00
C LEU A 853 -40.66 15.51 -10.87
N ALA A 854 -39.57 14.82 -11.19
CA ALA A 854 -38.79 14.09 -10.19
C ALA A 854 -37.90 15.04 -9.36
N PRO A 855 -37.43 14.61 -8.18
CA PRO A 855 -36.51 15.37 -7.35
C PRO A 855 -35.28 15.86 -8.14
N GLY A 856 -35.02 17.17 -8.08
CA GLY A 856 -33.91 17.81 -8.79
C GLY A 856 -34.17 18.19 -10.25
N GLN A 857 -35.34 17.85 -10.81
CA GLN A 857 -35.78 18.34 -12.11
C GLN A 857 -36.43 19.72 -12.00
N THR A 858 -36.35 20.50 -13.08
CA THR A 858 -36.98 21.83 -13.18
C THR A 858 -38.17 21.88 -14.13
N GLU A 859 -38.36 20.83 -14.94
CA GLU A 859 -39.43 20.70 -15.94
C GLU A 859 -39.97 19.26 -15.94
N ASN A 860 -41.22 19.08 -16.37
CA ASN A 860 -41.83 17.76 -16.46
C ASN A 860 -41.25 16.97 -17.63
N ASP A 861 -40.88 15.72 -17.37
CA ASP A 861 -40.41 14.77 -18.38
C ASP A 861 -41.32 13.54 -18.46
N LEU A 862 -41.31 12.86 -19.61
CA LEU A 862 -41.96 11.55 -19.73
C LEU A 862 -41.27 10.55 -18.80
N ILE A 863 -42.07 9.71 -18.14
CA ILE A 863 -41.58 8.62 -17.33
C ILE A 863 -40.94 7.57 -18.28
N PRO A 864 -39.69 7.13 -18.01
CA PRO A 864 -39.04 6.10 -18.81
C PRO A 864 -39.87 4.81 -18.87
N PRO A 865 -40.04 4.18 -20.04
CA PRO A 865 -40.86 2.96 -20.15
C PRO A 865 -40.39 1.81 -19.26
N ASN A 866 -39.09 1.72 -18.98
CA ASN A 866 -38.47 0.69 -18.15
C ASN A 866 -38.76 0.83 -16.63
N TYR A 867 -39.54 1.84 -16.23
CA TYR A 867 -39.93 2.08 -14.84
C TYR A 867 -41.35 1.58 -14.56
N PHE A 868 -42.06 1.13 -15.59
CA PHE A 868 -43.37 0.53 -15.44
C PHE A 868 -43.26 -0.99 -15.38
N PHE A 869 -43.94 -1.60 -14.43
CA PHE A 869 -43.91 -3.04 -14.22
C PHE A 869 -45.32 -3.63 -14.17
N THR A 870 -45.48 -4.82 -14.73
CA THR A 870 -46.75 -5.57 -14.73
C THR A 870 -47.05 -6.20 -13.37
N VAL A 871 -46.03 -6.31 -12.51
CA VAL A 871 -46.18 -6.77 -11.12
C VAL A 871 -46.77 -5.67 -10.26
N GLN A 872 -47.45 -6.06 -9.17
CA GLN A 872 -47.93 -5.16 -8.14
C GLN A 872 -46.86 -4.93 -7.07
N PRO A 873 -46.98 -3.88 -6.24
CA PRO A 873 -46.10 -3.71 -5.09
C PRO A 873 -46.19 -4.93 -4.15
N PRO A 874 -45.16 -5.18 -3.32
CA PRO A 874 -45.17 -6.29 -2.38
C PRO A 874 -46.42 -6.31 -1.50
N THR A 875 -47.06 -7.47 -1.42
CA THR A 875 -48.22 -7.73 -0.54
C THR A 875 -47.86 -8.51 0.72
N HIS A 876 -46.58 -8.91 0.83
CA HIS A 876 -45.97 -9.58 1.97
C HIS A 876 -44.86 -8.70 2.53
N GLY A 877 -44.60 -8.81 3.85
CA GLY A 877 -43.70 -7.90 4.57
C GLY A 877 -44.40 -7.20 5.73
N LEU A 878 -43.82 -6.10 6.21
CA LEU A 878 -44.41 -5.25 7.25
C LEU A 878 -44.76 -3.88 6.69
N THR A 879 -45.87 -3.31 7.15
CA THR A 879 -46.26 -1.94 6.81
C THR A 879 -45.33 -0.95 7.52
N GLY A 880 -44.45 -0.30 6.77
CA GLY A 880 -43.52 0.73 7.22
C GLY A 880 -44.11 2.13 7.04
N GLN A 881 -44.29 2.84 8.15
CA GLN A 881 -44.66 4.25 8.19
C GLN A 881 -43.42 5.10 8.46
N TYR A 882 -43.09 6.01 7.54
CA TYR A 882 -41.87 6.81 7.56
C TYR A 882 -42.19 8.24 7.99
N PHE A 883 -41.54 8.75 9.03
CA PHE A 883 -41.82 10.04 9.66
C PHE A 883 -40.61 10.98 9.58
N GLU A 884 -40.90 12.28 9.49
CA GLU A 884 -39.89 13.32 9.70
C GLU A 884 -39.52 13.40 11.21
N GLY A 885 -38.22 13.44 11.52
CA GLY A 885 -37.72 13.49 12.90
C GLY A 885 -37.71 12.15 13.64
N GLU A 886 -37.25 12.16 14.89
CA GLU A 886 -36.89 10.93 15.65
C GLU A 886 -38.03 10.31 16.48
N LEU A 887 -39.23 10.91 16.48
CA LEU A 887 -40.25 10.63 17.50
C LEU A 887 -41.47 9.83 17.02
N TRP A 888 -41.53 9.40 15.75
CA TRP A 888 -42.70 8.70 15.18
C TRP A 888 -44.03 9.46 15.39
N GLU A 889 -43.98 10.79 15.30
CA GLU A 889 -45.11 11.70 15.52
C GLU A 889 -45.51 12.41 14.22
N GLY A 890 -46.78 12.79 14.12
CA GLY A 890 -47.34 13.47 12.94
C GLY A 890 -47.87 12.51 11.88
N GLU A 891 -48.26 13.07 10.74
CA GLU A 891 -48.62 12.28 9.55
C GLU A 891 -47.33 11.69 8.94
N PRO A 892 -47.29 10.39 8.60
CA PRO A 892 -46.17 9.81 7.89
C PRO A 892 -45.91 10.56 6.57
N ALA A 893 -44.65 10.80 6.25
CA ALA A 893 -44.25 11.37 4.97
C ALA A 893 -44.63 10.46 3.80
N PHE A 894 -44.52 9.15 3.99
CA PHE A 894 -45.06 8.12 3.12
C PHE A 894 -45.22 6.79 3.90
N THR A 895 -45.97 5.86 3.32
CA THR A 895 -46.16 4.49 3.85
C THR A 895 -45.92 3.50 2.73
N ARG A 896 -45.28 2.37 3.03
CA ARG A 896 -45.12 1.25 2.08
C ARG A 896 -45.03 -0.09 2.81
N VAL A 897 -45.17 -1.17 2.07
CA VAL A 897 -44.87 -2.52 2.57
C VAL A 897 -43.40 -2.82 2.32
N ASP A 898 -42.66 -3.12 3.39
CA ASP A 898 -41.26 -3.53 3.33
C ASP A 898 -41.18 -5.06 3.42
N PRO A 899 -40.78 -5.78 2.34
CA PRO A 899 -40.79 -7.25 2.30
C PRO A 899 -39.88 -7.89 3.34
N MET A 900 -38.74 -7.25 3.57
CA MET A 900 -37.72 -7.67 4.53
C MET A 900 -37.14 -6.42 5.19
N LEU A 901 -36.74 -6.55 6.46
CA LEU A 901 -36.11 -5.48 7.23
C LEU A 901 -34.59 -5.68 7.23
N LEU A 902 -33.98 -5.50 6.06
CA LEU A 902 -32.54 -5.60 5.81
C LEU A 902 -32.08 -4.35 5.03
N PHE A 903 -31.95 -3.23 5.72
CA PHE A 903 -31.66 -1.94 5.12
C PHE A 903 -30.22 -1.50 5.35
N ALA A 904 -29.60 -0.98 4.28
CA ALA A 904 -28.35 -0.23 4.32
C ALA A 904 -28.50 1.03 3.46
N TRP A 905 -29.08 2.08 4.03
CA TRP A 905 -29.50 3.24 3.27
C TRP A 905 -28.32 4.16 2.90
N PRO A 906 -28.29 4.66 1.65
CA PRO A 906 -27.49 5.83 1.28
C PRO A 906 -27.83 7.06 2.13
N GLU A 907 -26.93 8.05 2.13
CA GLU A 907 -27.05 9.26 2.97
C GLU A 907 -28.38 10.02 2.81
N GLN A 908 -28.96 10.04 1.61
CA GLN A 908 -30.22 10.74 1.32
C GLN A 908 -31.48 9.88 1.42
N GLU A 909 -31.34 8.56 1.56
CA GLU A 909 -32.44 7.61 1.65
C GLU A 909 -32.71 7.21 3.11
N PRO A 910 -33.94 6.73 3.44
CA PRO A 910 -35.20 7.04 2.73
C PRO A 910 -35.60 8.51 2.91
N TRP A 911 -34.94 9.20 3.86
CA TRP A 911 -35.06 10.62 4.15
C TRP A 911 -33.72 11.13 4.70
N PRO A 912 -33.34 12.40 4.50
CA PRO A 912 -32.19 12.98 5.20
C PRO A 912 -32.35 12.87 6.72
N ALA A 913 -31.31 12.49 7.45
CA ALA A 913 -31.44 12.44 8.91
C ALA A 913 -31.71 13.86 9.49
N PRO A 914 -32.56 14.01 10.52
CA PRO A 914 -33.20 12.94 11.30
C PRO A 914 -34.54 12.43 10.72
N PHE A 915 -34.80 11.14 10.88
CA PHE A 915 -36.08 10.50 10.52
C PHE A 915 -36.38 9.31 11.44
N SER A 916 -37.61 8.78 11.37
CA SER A 916 -38.00 7.58 12.11
C SER A 916 -38.97 6.71 11.30
N VAL A 917 -38.99 5.41 11.59
CA VAL A 917 -39.82 4.43 10.88
C VAL A 917 -40.51 3.54 11.89
N ARG A 918 -41.80 3.27 11.67
CA ARG A 918 -42.57 2.26 12.41
C ARG A 918 -43.03 1.18 11.45
N TRP A 919 -42.55 -0.04 11.66
CA TRP A 919 -43.07 -1.22 10.98
C TRP A 919 -44.10 -1.91 11.86
N THR A 920 -45.25 -2.24 11.28
CA THR A 920 -46.31 -3.02 11.93
C THR A 920 -46.81 -4.12 11.00
N GLY A 921 -47.27 -5.23 11.57
CA GLY A 921 -47.87 -6.32 10.83
C GLY A 921 -47.95 -7.57 11.69
N THR A 922 -47.92 -8.72 11.04
CA THR A 922 -47.96 -10.05 11.66
C THR A 922 -46.70 -10.85 11.33
N LEU A 923 -46.11 -11.49 12.32
CA LEU A 923 -45.06 -12.51 12.17
C LEU A 923 -45.67 -13.89 12.42
N THR A 924 -45.59 -14.80 11.44
CA THR A 924 -46.12 -16.16 11.55
C THR A 924 -45.03 -17.13 12.01
N ALA A 925 -45.11 -17.60 13.25
CA ALA A 925 -44.21 -18.62 13.78
C ALA A 925 -44.56 -20.00 13.22
N PRO A 926 -43.66 -20.68 12.48
CA PRO A 926 -43.95 -21.97 11.86
C PRO A 926 -44.11 -23.12 12.88
N SER A 927 -43.53 -22.97 14.07
CA SER A 927 -43.61 -23.96 15.15
C SER A 927 -43.60 -23.30 16.54
N SER A 928 -44.20 -23.95 17.55
CA SER A 928 -44.10 -23.47 18.93
C SER A 928 -42.70 -23.72 19.50
N GLY A 929 -42.13 -22.75 20.21
CA GLY A 929 -40.86 -22.91 20.89
C GLY A 929 -40.17 -21.60 21.26
N ILE A 930 -38.89 -21.69 21.61
CA ILE A 930 -38.05 -20.52 21.90
C ILE A 930 -37.48 -19.99 20.58
N TYR A 931 -37.85 -18.77 20.25
CA TYR A 931 -37.28 -17.99 19.15
C TYR A 931 -36.27 -17.00 19.72
N ARG A 932 -35.13 -16.82 19.06
CA ARG A 932 -34.21 -15.72 19.37
C ARG A 932 -34.35 -14.65 18.30
N PHE A 933 -34.60 -13.41 18.69
CA PHE A 933 -34.65 -12.26 17.79
C PHE A 933 -33.41 -11.40 17.97
N GLN A 934 -32.79 -11.03 16.85
CA GLN A 934 -31.70 -10.06 16.82
C GLN A 934 -32.04 -8.90 15.90
N ILE A 935 -31.86 -7.67 16.39
CA ILE A 935 -31.99 -6.46 15.57
C ILE A 935 -30.74 -5.61 15.72
N ASN A 936 -30.02 -5.38 14.61
CA ASN A 936 -28.95 -4.40 14.55
C ASN A 936 -29.51 -3.12 13.94
N ALA A 937 -29.26 -1.96 14.55
CA ALA A 937 -29.73 -0.69 14.06
C ALA A 937 -28.66 0.40 14.24
N ASP A 938 -28.60 1.35 13.32
CA ASP A 938 -27.85 2.60 13.45
C ASP A 938 -28.81 3.71 13.01
N ASP A 939 -29.48 4.46 13.89
CA ASP A 939 -29.32 4.54 15.36
C ASP A 939 -30.20 3.57 16.16
N GLY A 940 -31.30 4.02 16.79
CA GLY A 940 -31.97 3.29 17.87
C GLY A 940 -33.21 2.50 17.43
N VAL A 941 -33.52 1.45 18.19
CA VAL A 941 -34.57 0.48 17.83
C VAL A 941 -35.33 -0.08 19.05
N ARG A 942 -36.61 -0.41 18.83
CA ARG A 942 -37.50 -1.12 19.75
C ARG A 942 -38.31 -2.19 19.04
N MET A 943 -38.61 -3.28 19.73
CA MET A 943 -39.43 -4.36 19.22
C MET A 943 -40.53 -4.76 20.20
N TRP A 944 -41.75 -4.93 19.68
CA TRP A 944 -42.89 -5.50 20.39
C TRP A 944 -43.40 -6.76 19.69
N LEU A 945 -43.84 -7.72 20.49
CA LEU A 945 -44.59 -8.91 20.04
C LEU A 945 -45.85 -9.05 20.89
N ASP A 946 -47.00 -9.23 20.24
CA ASP A 946 -48.33 -9.34 20.87
C ASP A 946 -48.65 -8.20 21.87
N GLY A 947 -48.13 -7.00 21.56
CA GLY A 947 -48.28 -5.80 22.39
C GLY A 947 -47.28 -5.68 23.55
N GLU A 948 -46.44 -6.69 23.81
CA GLU A 948 -45.40 -6.65 24.84
C GLU A 948 -44.05 -6.16 24.27
N LEU A 949 -43.37 -5.26 24.98
CA LEU A 949 -42.03 -4.80 24.60
C LEU A 949 -41.01 -5.91 24.90
N VAL A 950 -40.45 -6.52 23.86
CA VAL A 950 -39.51 -7.66 23.99
C VAL A 950 -38.04 -7.23 23.96
N GLY A 951 -37.74 -6.03 23.47
CA GLY A 951 -36.39 -5.46 23.48
C GLY A 951 -36.35 -3.99 23.07
N GLU A 952 -35.39 -3.23 23.63
CA GLU A 952 -35.08 -1.86 23.21
C GLU A 952 -33.58 -1.52 23.37
N SER A 953 -33.06 -0.73 22.43
CA SER A 953 -31.76 -0.07 22.55
C SER A 953 -31.81 1.25 21.77
N MET A 954 -31.69 2.37 22.50
CA MET A 954 -32.07 3.71 22.00
C MET A 954 -30.92 4.72 22.15
N GLN A 955 -29.66 4.29 22.06
CA GLN A 955 -28.51 5.18 22.18
C GLN A 955 -28.29 5.91 20.84
N PRO A 956 -28.44 7.23 20.77
CA PRO A 956 -28.19 7.96 19.53
C PRO A 956 -26.69 8.01 19.19
N ASP A 957 -26.39 8.25 17.92
CA ASP A 957 -25.06 8.35 17.34
C ASP A 957 -24.22 7.06 17.54
N ASN A 958 -24.88 5.90 17.63
CA ASN A 958 -24.27 4.60 17.91
C ASN A 958 -25.04 3.45 17.24
N VAL A 959 -24.31 2.37 16.91
CA VAL A 959 -24.94 1.09 16.57
C VAL A 959 -25.59 0.49 17.82
N ASN A 960 -26.89 0.21 17.73
CA ASN A 960 -27.72 -0.43 18.73
C ASN A 960 -28.01 -1.88 18.35
N MET A 961 -28.20 -2.72 19.37
CA MET A 961 -28.52 -4.13 19.19
C MET A 961 -29.59 -4.58 20.17
N ILE A 962 -30.61 -5.28 19.66
CA ILE A 962 -31.51 -6.14 20.44
C ILE A 962 -31.06 -7.58 20.22
N ASP A 963 -30.99 -8.38 21.29
CA ASP A 963 -30.71 -9.81 21.24
C ASP A 963 -31.50 -10.48 22.38
N THR A 964 -32.64 -11.09 22.05
CA THR A 964 -33.63 -11.55 23.03
C THR A 964 -34.22 -12.90 22.64
N GLU A 965 -34.61 -13.70 23.63
CA GLU A 965 -35.31 -14.97 23.44
C GLU A 965 -36.77 -14.84 23.89
N VAL A 966 -37.69 -15.25 23.04
CA VAL A 966 -39.14 -15.18 23.24
C VAL A 966 -39.76 -16.54 22.97
N VAL A 967 -40.69 -16.97 23.83
CA VAL A 967 -41.47 -18.19 23.58
C VAL A 967 -42.67 -17.82 22.74
N LEU A 968 -42.80 -18.41 21.55
CA LEU A 968 -43.94 -18.24 20.65
C LEU A 968 -44.71 -19.54 20.49
N ASP A 969 -46.02 -19.42 20.30
CA ASP A 969 -46.86 -20.52 19.85
C ASP A 969 -46.83 -20.58 18.32
N ALA A 970 -47.12 -21.74 17.71
CA ALA A 970 -47.24 -21.81 16.25
C ALA A 970 -48.45 -20.97 15.79
N GLY A 971 -48.22 -20.08 14.82
CA GLY A 971 -49.26 -19.21 14.27
C GLY A 971 -48.88 -17.73 14.19
N PRO A 972 -49.84 -16.86 13.88
CA PRO A 972 -49.62 -15.42 13.72
C PRO A 972 -49.43 -14.71 15.07
N HIS A 973 -48.47 -13.79 15.12
CA HIS A 973 -48.18 -12.90 16.24
C HIS A 973 -48.11 -11.45 15.76
N ASP A 974 -48.68 -10.52 16.51
CA ASP A 974 -48.59 -9.10 16.16
C ASP A 974 -47.15 -8.63 16.38
N VAL A 975 -46.54 -8.00 15.38
CA VAL A 975 -45.17 -7.47 15.49
C VAL A 975 -45.16 -5.97 15.23
N ARG A 976 -44.38 -5.25 16.03
CA ARG A 976 -44.06 -3.84 15.78
C ARG A 976 -42.58 -3.59 16.02
N ILE A 977 -41.96 -2.85 15.11
CA ILE A 977 -40.57 -2.40 15.24
C ILE A 977 -40.53 -0.88 15.02
N ASP A 978 -40.00 -0.14 15.98
CA ASP A 978 -39.80 1.30 15.88
C ASP A 978 -38.29 1.57 15.76
N TYR A 979 -37.88 2.29 14.71
CA TYR A 979 -36.50 2.72 14.46
C TYR A 979 -36.40 4.23 14.32
N PHE A 980 -35.32 4.84 14.80
CA PHE A 980 -35.01 6.23 14.53
C PHE A 980 -33.57 6.40 14.07
N GLN A 981 -33.35 7.46 13.29
CA GLN A 981 -32.05 7.90 12.85
C GLN A 981 -31.81 9.37 13.13
N ARG A 982 -30.67 9.69 13.74
CA ARG A 982 -30.21 11.06 13.97
C ARG A 982 -29.16 11.51 12.96
N GLY A 983 -28.20 10.64 12.61
CA GLY A 983 -27.16 10.97 11.64
C GLY A 983 -26.03 9.94 11.59
N GLY A 984 -25.18 10.01 10.57
CA GLY A 984 -24.11 9.02 10.36
C GLY A 984 -24.57 7.83 9.52
N GLY A 985 -24.11 6.62 9.88
CA GLY A 985 -24.50 5.39 9.19
C GLY A 985 -25.98 5.08 9.41
N LYS A 986 -26.63 4.47 8.41
CA LYS A 986 -28.07 4.19 8.43
C LYS A 986 -28.29 2.74 8.05
N ALA A 987 -28.54 1.89 9.03
CA ALA A 987 -28.81 0.49 8.77
C ALA A 987 -29.83 -0.08 9.76
N LEU A 988 -30.57 -1.08 9.31
CA LEU A 988 -31.43 -1.88 10.17
C LEU A 988 -31.50 -3.31 9.65
N GLU A 989 -31.28 -4.27 10.54
CA GLU A 989 -31.20 -5.68 10.21
C GLU A 989 -32.07 -6.49 11.17
N PHE A 990 -33.10 -7.18 10.69
CA PHE A 990 -33.98 -8.01 11.51
C PHE A 990 -33.76 -9.50 11.26
N TRP A 991 -33.27 -10.18 12.30
CA TRP A 991 -32.92 -11.58 12.29
C TRP A 991 -33.74 -12.36 13.32
N TRP A 992 -33.95 -13.63 13.03
CA TRP A 992 -34.54 -14.58 13.98
C TRP A 992 -33.85 -15.95 13.93
N GLN A 993 -33.98 -16.69 15.01
CA GLN A 993 -33.58 -18.10 15.09
C GLN A 993 -34.79 -18.91 15.55
N PRO A 994 -35.47 -19.61 14.63
CA PRO A 994 -36.53 -20.53 14.98
C PRO A 994 -36.04 -21.73 15.82
N PRO A 995 -36.93 -22.44 16.53
CA PRO A 995 -36.58 -23.62 17.32
C PRO A 995 -35.90 -24.72 16.48
N GLY A 996 -34.63 -24.99 16.78
CA GLY A 996 -33.86 -26.03 16.08
C GLY A 996 -33.24 -25.59 14.74
N GLU A 997 -33.38 -24.31 14.39
CA GLU A 997 -32.80 -23.71 13.19
C GLU A 997 -31.61 -22.79 13.53
N GLN A 998 -30.93 -22.29 12.48
CA GLN A 998 -29.86 -21.31 12.61
C GLN A 998 -30.43 -19.88 12.57
N LEU A 999 -29.66 -18.92 13.06
CA LEU A 999 -30.00 -17.50 12.95
C LEU A 999 -29.97 -17.10 11.46
N GLN A 1000 -31.05 -16.50 10.99
CA GLN A 1000 -31.25 -16.07 9.60
C GLN A 1000 -32.06 -14.76 9.58
N PRO A 1001 -32.04 -13.98 8.48
CA PRO A 1001 -32.97 -12.87 8.32
C PRO A 1001 -34.40 -13.38 8.42
N VAL A 1002 -35.31 -12.55 8.91
CA VAL A 1002 -36.73 -12.95 8.97
C VAL A 1002 -37.27 -13.06 7.54
N PRO A 1003 -37.72 -14.24 7.09
CA PRO A 1003 -38.20 -14.45 5.72
C PRO A 1003 -39.44 -13.62 5.42
N LEU A 1004 -39.58 -13.17 4.17
CA LEU A 1004 -40.74 -12.38 3.76
C LEU A 1004 -42.07 -13.16 3.90
N GLU A 1005 -42.01 -14.48 3.76
CA GLU A 1005 -43.16 -15.40 3.79
C GLU A 1005 -43.75 -15.61 5.18
N VAL A 1006 -43.02 -15.23 6.23
CA VAL A 1006 -43.55 -15.21 7.60
C VAL A 1006 -44.03 -13.83 8.01
N LEU A 1007 -43.89 -12.81 7.16
CA LEU A 1007 -44.31 -11.44 7.43
C LEU A 1007 -45.56 -11.07 6.61
N SER A 1008 -46.52 -10.43 7.26
CA SER A 1008 -47.73 -9.92 6.61
C SER A 1008 -48.07 -8.50 7.09
N PRO A 1009 -48.47 -7.58 6.19
CA PRO A 1009 -48.58 -6.15 6.48
C PRO A 1009 -49.69 -5.77 7.45
#